data_AF-A0AAI9VEW9-F1
#
_entry.id   AF-A0AAI9VEW9-F1
#
_cell.length_a   1.000
_cell.length_b   1.000
_cell.length_c   1.000
_cell.angle_alpha   90.00
_cell.angle_beta   90.00
_cell.angle_gamma   90.00
#
_symmetry.space_group_name_H-M   'P 1'
#
loop_
_entity.id
_entity.type
_entity.pdbx_description
1 polymer ?
#
loop_
_entity_poly.entity_id
_entity_poly.type
_entity_poly.pdbx_seq_one_letter_code
_entity_poly.pdbx_strand_id
1 'polypeptide(L)'
;MRLAMTAKTEWRMKTSISSEELTRRDKRETIEGSWCYHREPGCCGGDVIFNDLVYDEEHAAAFGQKLTRMLGPLQEEDLTEEDLMLMQPYVYAFVLRSRQWATIWTTDLKEVVFENNFNDLVISEDHKETVRALVKTHENKRAAESSPGVSRSVGTALDLVKGKGAGLVILLHGPPGVGKTSTAECVADDTHRPLFPITCGDIGETAAEVETNLQYSFKLAHKWGCVLLLDEADIFLAKRVRDNIRHNAVTSVFLRTLEYYAGILFLTSNRVGAIDPAFKSRIQMSLSYNDLDLPVTLKIYEKFIKRAKEEQRSTRTQNFKIKEKEIMSFAEKHYNRLELEGRYTWNGRQIRNAFQTAIALVEYQYISKEADEPKPSLGKKQLKKVAKGFKEFDDYLINVNGATEADEARREGWRYDVRKTISKLSTNQALSCRVGFGQELVGILTSASHSFPLKTASRKKVQQTPYGGRLASESTTLAKISTMVRIEDFEGMQYSRVGDESEMQEYAFFNQQYATSTYQKEHDMNPDLIVRPQNDQDVIRAVNWARENKVAVAVKSGGHQYSGASSTSGKNIQIDLGNTYKDLMILKPKEPIADNRTLVYIGVSITMMDLNKYLKQTKLFVPTGQCAYVGVGGHGQTGGYGQLGRSFGLFGDNIRTIRMVCHDGVIRDITKENNPEMFYAILGGSPGNFGVITHYIVEVYKSSSYLGTVAGPNGFKGPHGIKALWLYSKEVLTTLLDAIAEMADDPTFPRGFDLCVSVISTDFPMSTLFKELKDANVWQRIQDRIKNALEDDFLELLNGRFPASIILYAQWCPTSKEDKYDANVDAWFGKFRELKSLLEDFSLQFGEFDMEMSDMTGQWIFPRAREFDLPYVKRTYSTNSTSLTKDKWVDAVVDRIDLIYNPEQYLKGHEGEKDYERFMRCKLSVQIQCFGGKNSRFFVNRDNGTSYSWRDSSVVQTLDCFHEPDEDSRKLAQSWQAKNDQIMNGPDSPFSKKDRRLLWGSYGDWNLGDEKIWKCYYEDEEKYRRLGKARALADPNGTFTANPFDWAENLYVKD
;
A
#
# COMPACT_ATOMS: atom_id res chain seq x y z
N MET A 1 -8.74 17.19 20.60
CA MET A 1 -9.84 17.01 21.57
C MET A 1 -10.58 18.33 21.81
N ARG A 2 -9.88 19.41 22.20
CA ARG A 2 -10.42 20.78 22.40
C ARG A 2 -11.31 21.28 21.24
N LEU A 3 -10.79 21.35 20.01
CA LEU A 3 -11.56 21.77 18.83
C LEU A 3 -12.82 20.92 18.57
N ALA A 4 -12.81 19.64 18.96
CA ALA A 4 -13.92 18.73 18.73
C ALA A 4 -15.03 18.88 19.79
N MET A 5 -14.67 19.18 21.04
CA MET A 5 -15.62 19.47 22.13
C MET A 5 -16.23 20.87 22.03
N THR A 6 -15.51 21.82 21.42
CA THR A 6 -16.05 23.16 21.11
C THR A 6 -17.05 23.10 19.95
N ALA A 7 -16.81 22.23 18.97
CA ALA A 7 -17.65 22.07 17.76
C ALA A 7 -18.89 21.19 17.95
N LYS A 8 -18.95 20.34 18.99
CA LYS A 8 -20.08 19.44 19.28
C LYS A 8 -20.53 19.60 20.72
N THR A 9 -21.64 20.32 20.92
CA THR A 9 -22.23 20.58 22.24
C THR A 9 -22.69 19.29 22.92
N GLU A 10 -23.05 18.25 22.18
CA GLU A 10 -23.42 16.94 22.70
C GLU A 10 -22.26 16.14 23.33
N TRP A 11 -21.02 16.56 23.13
CA TRP A 11 -19.83 15.93 23.71
C TRP A 11 -19.35 16.63 24.99
N ARG A 12 -20.06 17.69 25.42
CA ARG A 12 -19.84 18.32 26.72
C ARG A 12 -20.45 17.42 27.80
N MET A 13 -19.70 17.14 28.86
CA MET A 13 -20.26 16.43 30.02
C MET A 13 -21.46 17.21 30.55
N LYS A 14 -22.58 16.50 30.79
CA LYS A 14 -23.72 17.08 31.50
C LYS A 14 -23.25 17.53 32.88
N THR A 15 -23.47 18.79 33.22
CA THR A 15 -23.05 19.38 34.51
C THR A 15 -23.95 19.02 35.68
N SER A 16 -25.09 18.36 35.42
CA SER A 16 -25.97 17.81 36.44
C SER A 16 -26.46 16.43 36.00
N ILE A 17 -26.44 15.48 36.92
CA ILE A 17 -26.98 14.12 36.77
C ILE A 17 -28.29 14.10 37.57
N SER A 18 -29.38 13.63 36.97
CA SER A 18 -30.66 13.54 37.68
C SER A 18 -30.72 12.29 38.57
N SER A 19 -31.51 12.30 39.64
CA SER A 19 -31.68 11.16 40.55
C SER A 19 -32.24 9.90 39.87
N GLU A 20 -32.85 10.06 38.70
CA GLU A 20 -33.37 8.98 37.85
C GLU A 20 -32.27 8.29 37.01
N GLU A 21 -31.13 8.95 36.82
CA GLU A 21 -29.96 8.43 36.10
C GLU A 21 -28.98 7.67 37.03
N LEU A 22 -29.20 7.71 38.35
CA LEU A 22 -28.44 6.91 39.32
C LEU A 22 -28.91 5.45 39.33
N THR A 23 -27.98 4.51 39.37
CA THR A 23 -28.28 3.07 39.41
C THR A 23 -29.14 2.71 40.63
N ARG A 24 -30.22 1.94 40.43
CA ARG A 24 -31.09 1.46 41.51
C ARG A 24 -30.27 0.70 42.57
N ARG A 25 -30.52 1.03 43.85
CA ARG A 25 -30.01 0.36 45.06
C ARG A 25 -29.69 -1.13 44.84
N ASP A 26 -28.41 -1.48 44.88
CA ASP A 26 -27.99 -2.86 45.11
C ASP A 26 -28.12 -3.14 46.61
N LYS A 27 -28.88 -4.18 46.98
CA LYS A 27 -29.13 -4.56 48.37
C LYS A 27 -27.98 -5.37 48.99
N ARG A 28 -26.82 -5.44 48.34
CA ARG A 28 -25.62 -6.05 48.90
C ARG A 28 -24.77 -4.98 49.55
N GLU A 29 -25.26 -4.46 50.66
CA GLU A 29 -24.48 -3.61 51.55
C GLU A 29 -23.35 -4.45 52.16
N THR A 30 -22.12 -4.03 51.90
CA THR A 30 -20.90 -4.58 52.47
C THR A 30 -20.93 -4.34 53.97
N ILE A 31 -21.14 -5.38 54.77
CA ILE A 31 -20.80 -5.34 56.19
C ILE A 31 -19.27 -5.44 56.24
N GLU A 32 -18.59 -4.31 56.46
CA GLU A 32 -17.20 -4.36 56.90
C GLU A 32 -17.18 -5.01 58.28
N GLY A 33 -16.59 -6.21 58.37
CA GLY A 33 -16.42 -6.90 59.65
C GLY A 33 -15.64 -6.02 60.62
N SER A 34 -16.19 -5.79 61.81
CA SER A 34 -15.55 -5.03 62.87
C SER A 34 -14.14 -5.56 63.17
N TRP A 35 -13.11 -4.73 63.01
CA TRP A 35 -11.71 -5.10 63.25
C TRP A 35 -11.33 -5.15 64.75
N CYS A 36 -12.31 -5.34 65.63
CA CYS A 36 -12.12 -5.30 67.08
C CYS A 36 -12.76 -6.51 67.77
N TYR A 37 -12.03 -7.13 68.71
CA TYR A 37 -12.41 -8.35 69.41
C TYR A 37 -13.23 -8.15 70.70
N HIS A 38 -13.61 -6.90 71.04
CA HIS A 38 -14.35 -6.59 72.26
C HIS A 38 -15.87 -6.78 72.05
N ARG A 39 -16.51 -7.62 72.87
CA ARG A 39 -17.95 -7.93 72.82
C ARG A 39 -18.77 -7.05 73.79
N GLU A 40 -18.55 -5.74 73.79
CA GLU A 40 -19.38 -4.78 74.52
C GLU A 40 -20.06 -3.79 73.54
N PRO A 41 -21.37 -3.50 73.70
CA PRO A 41 -22.06 -2.55 72.83
C PRO A 41 -21.43 -1.14 72.90
N GLY A 42 -21.10 -0.55 71.74
CA GLY A 42 -20.63 0.84 71.61
C GLY A 42 -19.11 1.08 71.65
N CYS A 43 -18.28 0.03 71.65
CA CYS A 43 -16.84 0.17 71.91
C CYS A 43 -16.01 0.82 70.76
N CYS A 44 -16.40 0.65 69.49
CA CYS A 44 -15.55 1.09 68.36
C CYS A 44 -16.30 1.23 67.01
N GLY A 45 -17.35 2.06 66.97
CA GLY A 45 -17.89 2.61 65.73
C GLY A 45 -18.62 1.66 64.77
N GLY A 46 -18.80 0.39 65.13
CA GLY A 46 -19.50 -0.61 64.31
C GLY A 46 -21.00 -0.39 64.12
N ASP A 47 -21.59 0.62 64.77
CA ASP A 47 -23.03 0.88 64.74
C ASP A 47 -23.41 2.18 64.01
N VAL A 48 -22.48 2.82 63.30
CA VAL A 48 -22.79 4.03 62.51
C VAL A 48 -22.98 3.66 61.04
N ILE A 49 -24.23 3.42 60.65
CA ILE A 49 -24.64 3.29 59.25
C ILE A 49 -24.67 4.70 58.64
N PHE A 50 -23.71 5.01 57.78
CA PHE A 50 -23.77 6.23 56.97
C PHE A 50 -24.74 6.01 55.80
N ASN A 51 -25.55 7.03 55.50
CA ASN A 51 -26.43 7.01 54.34
C ASN A 51 -25.57 7.18 53.08
N ASP A 52 -25.21 6.06 52.48
CA ASP A 52 -24.43 5.90 51.24
C ASP A 52 -24.79 6.94 50.16
N LEU A 53 -26.08 7.23 50.06
CA LEU A 53 -26.62 8.19 49.08
C LEU A 53 -26.04 9.60 49.21
N VAL A 54 -25.73 10.05 50.43
CA VAL A 54 -25.12 11.38 50.67
C VAL A 54 -23.63 11.36 50.31
N TYR A 55 -22.95 10.25 50.57
CA TYR A 55 -21.52 10.10 50.28
C TYR A 55 -21.26 10.00 48.77
N ASP A 56 -22.11 9.24 48.06
CA ASP A 56 -22.10 9.12 46.61
C ASP A 56 -22.51 10.43 45.92
N GLU A 57 -23.50 11.17 46.46
CA GLU A 57 -23.87 12.50 45.94
C GLU A 57 -22.72 13.51 46.08
N GLU A 58 -22.05 13.55 47.24
CA GLU A 58 -20.91 14.45 47.47
C GLU A 58 -19.69 14.06 46.62
N HIS A 59 -19.39 12.76 46.47
CA HIS A 59 -18.29 12.29 45.63
C HIS A 59 -18.58 12.46 44.14
N ALA A 60 -19.80 12.22 43.68
CA ALA A 60 -20.20 12.48 42.30
C ALA A 60 -20.16 13.97 41.98
N ALA A 61 -20.59 14.84 42.89
CA ALA A 61 -20.51 16.29 42.73
C ALA A 61 -19.05 16.79 42.72
N ALA A 62 -18.20 16.28 43.62
CA ALA A 62 -16.78 16.61 43.66
C ALA A 62 -16.02 16.09 42.43
N PHE A 63 -16.29 14.86 42.01
CA PHE A 63 -15.77 14.26 40.78
C PHE A 63 -16.22 15.05 39.55
N GLY A 64 -17.50 15.41 39.48
CA GLY A 64 -18.07 16.27 38.45
C GLY A 64 -17.40 17.63 38.37
N GLN A 65 -17.19 18.33 39.49
CA GLN A 65 -16.48 19.61 39.51
C GLN A 65 -15.01 19.46 39.08
N LYS A 66 -14.31 18.44 39.56
CA LYS A 66 -12.89 18.22 39.29
C LYS A 66 -12.64 17.82 37.83
N LEU A 67 -13.49 16.97 37.24
CA LEU A 67 -13.44 16.61 35.83
C LEU A 67 -13.92 17.72 34.90
N THR A 68 -14.94 18.49 35.29
CA THR A 68 -15.38 19.65 34.50
C THR A 68 -14.29 20.71 34.43
N ARG A 69 -13.47 20.86 35.48
CA ARG A 69 -12.29 21.73 35.48
C ARG A 69 -11.11 21.18 34.66
N MET A 70 -10.89 19.86 34.67
CA MET A 70 -9.84 19.22 33.87
C MET A 70 -10.18 19.07 32.37
N LEU A 71 -11.46 18.92 32.03
CA LEU A 71 -11.96 18.71 30.67
C LEU A 71 -12.62 19.97 30.08
N GLY A 72 -12.74 21.03 30.87
CA GLY A 72 -13.22 22.33 30.44
C GLY A 72 -12.17 23.08 29.60
N PRO A 73 -12.60 24.04 28.76
CA PRO A 73 -11.66 24.92 28.08
C PRO A 73 -10.95 25.79 29.11
N LEU A 74 -9.64 25.55 29.32
CA LEU A 74 -8.76 26.46 30.04
C LEU A 74 -8.82 27.85 29.36
N GLN A 75 -9.12 28.88 30.14
CA GLN A 75 -8.97 30.27 29.76
C GLN A 75 -7.48 30.64 29.78
N GLU A 76 -7.11 31.73 29.11
CA GLU A 76 -5.73 32.23 29.12
C GLU A 76 -5.25 32.53 30.56
N GLU A 77 -6.18 32.94 31.42
CA GLU A 77 -5.96 33.19 32.85
C GLU A 77 -5.74 31.91 33.69
N ASP A 78 -6.10 30.73 33.16
CA ASP A 78 -6.01 29.44 33.86
C ASP A 78 -4.64 28.77 33.68
N LEU A 79 -3.77 29.31 32.83
CA LEU A 79 -2.43 28.78 32.56
C LEU A 79 -1.37 29.68 33.20
N THR A 80 -0.57 29.12 34.10
CA THR A 80 0.58 29.83 34.67
C THR A 80 1.74 29.87 33.66
N GLU A 81 2.70 30.79 33.84
CA GLU A 81 3.93 30.79 33.01
C GLU A 81 4.67 29.45 33.08
N GLU A 82 4.67 28.79 34.24
CA GLU A 82 5.27 27.46 34.41
C GLU A 82 4.53 26.38 33.60
N ASP A 83 3.20 26.44 33.51
CA ASP A 83 2.42 25.53 32.67
C ASP A 83 2.70 25.75 31.17
N LEU A 84 2.88 27.01 30.75
CA LEU A 84 3.27 27.34 29.38
C LEU A 84 4.68 26.83 29.05
N MET A 85 5.61 26.81 30.02
CA MET A 85 6.95 26.22 29.85
C MET A 85 6.93 24.70 29.68
N LEU A 86 5.90 24.02 30.18
CA LEU A 86 5.72 22.57 30.02
C LEU A 86 5.02 22.19 28.71
N MET A 87 4.44 23.17 27.99
CA MET A 87 3.81 22.90 26.70
C MET A 87 4.85 22.57 25.64
N GLN A 88 4.54 21.59 24.79
CA GLN A 88 5.41 21.25 23.68
C GLN A 88 5.52 22.46 22.73
N PRO A 89 6.73 22.86 22.33
CA PRO A 89 6.94 24.04 21.47
C PRO A 89 6.57 23.78 20.01
N TYR A 90 6.00 22.61 19.70
CA TYR A 90 5.58 22.21 18.37
C TYR A 90 4.23 21.50 18.40
N VAL A 91 3.51 21.56 17.28
CA VAL A 91 2.24 20.89 17.04
C VAL A 91 2.32 20.07 15.76
N TYR A 92 1.56 18.98 15.69
CA TYR A 92 1.39 18.24 14.45
C TYR A 92 0.31 18.92 13.60
N ALA A 93 0.69 19.32 12.38
CA ALA A 93 -0.19 19.93 11.41
C ALA A 93 -0.26 19.09 10.14
N PHE A 94 -1.41 19.09 9.49
CA PHE A 94 -1.54 18.50 8.16
C PHE A 94 -1.31 19.59 7.10
N VAL A 95 -0.26 19.42 6.30
CA VAL A 95 0.09 20.37 5.25
C VAL A 95 -0.78 20.08 4.03
N LEU A 96 -1.83 20.89 3.82
CA LEU A 96 -2.83 20.66 2.75
C LEU A 96 -2.21 20.56 1.34
N ARG A 97 -1.10 21.28 1.08
CA ARG A 97 -0.44 21.31 -0.23
C ARG A 97 0.40 20.06 -0.53
N SER A 98 1.15 19.56 0.45
CA SER A 98 1.94 18.32 0.31
C SER A 98 1.16 17.07 0.73
N ARG A 99 0.02 17.25 1.40
CA ARG A 99 -0.89 16.22 1.92
C ARG A 99 -0.21 15.30 2.93
N GLN A 100 0.68 15.87 3.75
CA GLN A 100 1.49 15.16 4.73
C GLN A 100 1.34 15.76 6.12
N TRP A 101 1.47 14.93 7.15
CA TRP A 101 1.61 15.38 8.53
C TRP A 101 3.03 15.90 8.75
N ALA A 102 3.15 17.09 9.32
CA ALA A 102 4.42 17.72 9.67
C ALA A 102 4.36 18.23 11.11
N THR A 103 5.52 18.31 11.75
CA THR A 103 5.69 18.95 13.05
C THR A 103 6.06 20.41 12.81
N ILE A 104 5.27 21.34 13.34
CA ILE A 104 5.45 22.79 13.15
C ILE A 104 5.64 23.45 14.50
N TRP A 105 6.60 24.37 14.61
CA TRP A 105 6.78 25.16 15.83
C TRP A 105 5.59 26.07 16.07
N THR A 106 5.12 26.17 17.30
CA THR A 106 3.99 27.04 17.66
C THR A 106 4.28 28.51 17.36
N THR A 107 5.55 28.92 17.41
CA THR A 107 6.04 30.26 17.05
C THR A 107 5.90 30.60 15.57
N ASP A 108 5.80 29.59 14.69
CA ASP A 108 5.69 29.78 13.24
C ASP A 108 4.23 29.86 12.78
N LEU A 109 3.27 29.63 13.69
CA LEU A 109 1.85 29.71 13.39
C LEU A 109 1.41 31.17 13.25
N LYS A 110 0.66 31.44 12.18
CA LYS A 110 0.03 32.73 11.92
C LYS A 110 -1.42 32.49 11.55
N GLU A 111 -2.27 33.49 11.78
CA GLU A 111 -3.64 33.45 11.29
C GLU A 111 -3.67 33.29 9.77
N VAL A 112 -4.63 32.51 9.28
CA VAL A 112 -4.80 32.27 7.85
C VAL A 112 -5.30 33.56 7.21
N VAL A 113 -4.56 34.05 6.20
CA VAL A 113 -4.95 35.20 5.40
C VAL A 113 -5.67 34.71 4.15
N PHE A 114 -6.94 35.08 4.00
CA PHE A 114 -7.75 34.78 2.82
C PHE A 114 -7.61 35.92 1.80
N GLU A 115 -6.79 35.72 0.78
CA GLU A 115 -6.35 36.76 -0.16
C GLU A 115 -7.18 36.80 -1.46
N ASN A 116 -7.95 35.75 -1.76
CA ASN A 116 -8.68 35.63 -3.02
C ASN A 116 -10.10 36.19 -2.88
N ASN A 117 -10.36 37.32 -3.52
CA ASN A 117 -11.69 37.89 -3.57
C ASN A 117 -12.53 37.21 -4.65
N PHE A 118 -13.72 36.69 -4.30
CA PHE A 118 -14.64 36.13 -5.28
C PHE A 118 -15.13 37.13 -6.34
N ASN A 119 -15.12 38.43 -6.02
CA ASN A 119 -15.40 39.50 -6.98
C ASN A 119 -14.28 39.67 -8.01
N ASP A 120 -13.06 39.19 -7.71
CA ASP A 120 -11.95 39.23 -8.63
C ASP A 120 -12.00 38.16 -9.73
N LEU A 121 -12.85 37.16 -9.57
CA LEU A 121 -13.07 36.14 -10.59
C LEU A 121 -13.87 36.73 -11.76
N VAL A 122 -13.37 36.54 -12.98
CA VAL A 122 -14.00 37.05 -14.20
C VAL A 122 -14.85 35.94 -14.84
N ILE A 123 -16.04 35.73 -14.27
CA ILE A 123 -17.11 34.85 -14.79
C ILE A 123 -18.43 35.64 -14.84
N SER A 124 -19.47 35.12 -15.50
CA SER A 124 -20.78 35.80 -15.57
C SER A 124 -21.37 36.00 -14.17
N GLU A 125 -22.05 37.13 -13.96
CA GLU A 125 -22.66 37.45 -12.66
C GLU A 125 -23.73 36.42 -12.26
N ASP A 126 -24.50 35.91 -13.22
CA ASP A 126 -25.49 34.83 -12.99
C ASP A 126 -24.83 33.56 -12.42
N HIS A 127 -23.65 33.18 -12.93
CA HIS A 127 -22.89 32.04 -12.40
C HIS A 127 -22.35 32.32 -11.00
N LYS A 128 -21.87 33.54 -10.73
CA LYS A 128 -21.41 33.95 -9.38
C LYS A 128 -22.53 33.87 -8.36
N GLU A 129 -23.70 34.40 -8.71
CA GLU A 129 -24.87 34.38 -7.84
C GLU A 129 -25.31 32.95 -7.54
N THR A 130 -25.38 32.10 -8.56
CA THR A 130 -25.78 30.70 -8.41
C THR A 130 -24.82 29.91 -7.51
N VAL A 131 -23.50 30.04 -7.72
CA VAL A 131 -22.49 29.37 -6.87
C VAL A 131 -22.61 29.84 -5.42
N ARG A 132 -22.70 31.16 -5.19
CA ARG A 132 -22.88 31.72 -3.84
C ARG A 132 -24.16 31.22 -3.18
N ALA A 133 -25.26 31.15 -3.93
CA ALA A 133 -26.55 30.68 -3.41
C ALA A 133 -26.50 29.20 -3.00
N LEU A 134 -25.91 28.33 -3.85
CA LEU A 134 -25.78 26.90 -3.57
C LEU A 134 -24.87 26.64 -2.36
N VAL A 135 -23.73 27.33 -2.31
CA VAL A 135 -22.78 27.20 -1.21
C VAL A 135 -23.42 27.67 0.09
N LYS A 136 -23.96 28.89 0.17
CA LYS A 136 -24.62 29.42 1.37
C LYS A 136 -25.80 28.58 1.85
N THR A 137 -26.58 28.03 0.92
CA THR A 137 -27.70 27.13 1.27
C THR A 137 -27.19 25.82 1.89
N HIS A 138 -26.08 25.28 1.38
CA HIS A 138 -25.42 24.11 1.97
C HIS A 138 -24.85 24.42 3.37
N GLU A 139 -24.31 25.62 3.58
CA GLU A 139 -23.84 26.06 4.91
C GLU A 139 -24.98 26.15 5.92
N ASN A 140 -26.11 26.75 5.53
CA ASN A 140 -27.28 26.91 6.40
C ASN A 140 -27.93 25.57 6.79
N LYS A 141 -27.87 24.55 5.92
CA LYS A 141 -28.31 23.18 6.25
C LYS A 141 -27.52 22.62 7.44
N ARG A 142 -26.20 22.83 7.47
CA ARG A 142 -25.31 22.35 8.56
C ARG A 142 -25.52 23.10 9.88
N ALA A 143 -25.81 24.41 9.79
CA ALA A 143 -26.10 25.25 10.96
C ALA A 143 -27.48 24.94 11.60
N ALA A 144 -28.48 24.55 10.79
CA ALA A 144 -29.82 24.20 11.27
C ALA A 144 -29.89 22.85 12.01
N GLU A 145 -28.99 21.91 11.71
CA GLU A 145 -28.88 20.62 12.44
C GLU A 145 -28.29 20.76 13.85
N SER A 146 -27.65 21.89 14.15
CA SER A 146 -26.94 22.15 15.41
C SER A 146 -27.67 23.11 16.36
N SER A 147 -28.87 23.58 16.02
CA SER A 147 -29.69 24.46 16.88
C SER A 147 -31.19 24.14 16.77
N PRO A 148 -31.88 23.74 17.87
CA PRO A 148 -33.31 23.46 17.83
C PRO A 148 -34.10 24.78 17.71
N GLY A 149 -34.61 25.08 16.52
CA GLY A 149 -35.52 26.21 16.31
C GLY A 149 -35.44 26.95 14.97
N VAL A 150 -34.47 26.61 14.09
CA VAL A 150 -34.33 27.31 12.79
C VAL A 150 -35.24 26.69 11.73
N SER A 151 -36.01 27.55 11.04
CA SER A 151 -36.93 27.19 9.96
C SER A 151 -36.24 26.35 8.88
N ARG A 152 -36.78 25.16 8.59
CA ARG A 152 -36.25 24.26 7.56
C ARG A 152 -36.54 24.82 6.16
N SER A 153 -35.50 24.97 5.36
CA SER A 153 -35.61 25.24 3.92
C SER A 153 -36.47 24.18 3.24
N VAL A 154 -37.37 24.60 2.32
CA VAL A 154 -38.24 23.71 1.52
C VAL A 154 -37.42 22.69 0.72
N GLY A 155 -36.19 23.04 0.33
CA GLY A 155 -35.28 22.14 -0.40
C GLY A 155 -34.78 20.94 0.42
N THR A 156 -34.89 20.98 1.75
CA THR A 156 -34.52 19.86 2.64
C THR A 156 -35.62 18.79 2.72
N ALA A 157 -36.83 19.09 2.24
CA ALA A 157 -37.97 18.16 2.23
C ALA A 157 -38.01 17.23 0.99
N LEU A 158 -37.10 17.42 0.02
CA LEU A 158 -37.07 16.68 -1.23
C LEU A 158 -36.19 15.41 -1.19
N ASP A 159 -35.35 15.24 -0.16
CA ASP A 159 -34.54 14.02 0.00
C ASP A 159 -35.36 12.91 0.69
N LEU A 160 -35.77 11.91 -0.11
CA LEU A 160 -36.57 10.78 0.35
C LEU A 160 -35.79 9.78 1.24
N VAL A 161 -34.44 9.82 1.21
CA VAL A 161 -33.56 8.87 1.89
C VAL A 161 -32.55 9.62 2.78
N LYS A 162 -32.54 9.32 4.09
CA LYS A 162 -31.54 9.88 5.03
C LYS A 162 -30.13 9.49 4.59
N GLY A 163 -29.28 10.48 4.29
CA GLY A 163 -27.85 10.30 4.03
C GLY A 163 -27.42 10.17 2.56
N LYS A 164 -28.34 10.09 1.60
CA LYS A 164 -28.03 10.21 0.16
C LYS A 164 -28.25 11.66 -0.29
N GLY A 165 -27.36 12.21 -1.13
CA GLY A 165 -27.55 13.54 -1.73
C GLY A 165 -27.18 14.75 -0.85
N ALA A 166 -26.59 14.54 0.34
CA ALA A 166 -26.27 15.61 1.29
C ALA A 166 -25.06 16.50 0.90
N GLY A 167 -24.30 16.14 -0.15
CA GLY A 167 -23.14 16.88 -0.65
C GLY A 167 -23.47 17.87 -1.76
N LEU A 168 -22.66 18.92 -1.89
CA LEU A 168 -22.68 19.85 -3.02
C LEU A 168 -21.51 19.53 -3.95
N VAL A 169 -21.80 18.97 -5.13
CA VAL A 169 -20.82 18.63 -6.17
C VAL A 169 -20.97 19.57 -7.36
N ILE A 170 -19.91 20.33 -7.64
CA ILE A 170 -19.86 21.31 -8.73
C ILE A 170 -18.79 20.87 -9.74
N LEU A 171 -19.17 20.71 -11.00
CA LEU A 171 -18.24 20.42 -12.09
C LEU A 171 -17.85 21.71 -12.81
N LEU A 172 -16.56 21.98 -12.90
CA LEU A 172 -15.97 23.08 -13.67
C LEU A 172 -15.30 22.49 -14.92
N HIS A 173 -15.76 22.87 -16.12
CA HIS A 173 -15.21 22.32 -17.35
C HIS A 173 -14.94 23.38 -18.42
N GLY A 174 -13.93 23.15 -19.26
CA GLY A 174 -13.55 24.07 -20.33
C GLY A 174 -12.05 24.00 -20.65
N PRO A 175 -11.53 24.86 -21.55
CA PRO A 175 -10.12 24.87 -21.96
C PRO A 175 -9.14 25.06 -20.80
N PRO A 176 -7.88 24.63 -20.93
CA PRO A 176 -6.86 24.84 -19.90
C PRO A 176 -6.57 26.34 -19.70
N GLY A 177 -6.34 26.75 -18.44
CA GLY A 177 -5.88 28.11 -18.13
C GLY A 177 -6.95 29.22 -18.08
N VAL A 178 -8.24 28.87 -18.09
CA VAL A 178 -9.38 29.82 -18.05
C VAL A 178 -9.91 30.16 -16.65
N GLY A 179 -9.31 29.62 -15.57
CA GLY A 179 -9.68 29.97 -14.19
C GLY A 179 -10.61 29.00 -13.46
N LYS A 180 -10.71 27.74 -13.90
CA LYS A 180 -11.48 26.68 -13.21
C LYS A 180 -11.03 26.51 -11.75
N THR A 181 -9.76 26.15 -11.53
CA THR A 181 -9.17 25.96 -10.20
C THR A 181 -9.31 27.21 -9.32
N SER A 182 -9.12 28.40 -9.90
CA SER A 182 -9.26 29.68 -9.19
C SER A 182 -10.68 29.96 -8.70
N THR A 183 -11.69 29.33 -9.30
CA THR A 183 -13.07 29.45 -8.82
C THR A 183 -13.25 28.73 -7.49
N ALA A 184 -12.69 27.53 -7.34
CA ALA A 184 -12.71 26.80 -6.08
C ALA A 184 -11.90 27.51 -4.98
N GLU A 185 -10.75 28.10 -5.34
CA GLU A 185 -9.94 28.94 -4.44
C GLU A 185 -10.74 30.15 -3.92
N CYS A 186 -11.41 30.90 -4.81
CA CYS A 186 -12.24 32.02 -4.40
C CYS A 186 -13.44 31.61 -3.53
N VAL A 187 -14.04 30.44 -3.75
CA VAL A 187 -15.14 29.94 -2.90
C VAL A 187 -14.64 29.56 -1.51
N ALA A 188 -13.48 28.91 -1.41
CA ALA A 188 -12.87 28.57 -0.14
C ALA A 188 -12.59 29.82 0.70
N ASP A 189 -12.05 30.87 0.06
CA ASP A 189 -11.78 32.15 0.73
C ASP A 189 -13.07 32.91 1.10
N ASP A 190 -14.08 32.98 0.22
CA ASP A 190 -15.38 33.64 0.52
C ASP A 190 -16.11 32.95 1.70
N THR A 191 -15.97 31.62 1.81
CA THR A 191 -16.54 30.82 2.91
C THR A 191 -15.64 30.68 4.14
N HIS A 192 -14.44 31.28 4.13
CA HIS A 192 -13.45 31.15 5.19
C HIS A 192 -13.12 29.69 5.57
N ARG A 193 -13.02 28.82 4.56
CA ARG A 193 -12.73 27.39 4.70
C ARG A 193 -11.40 27.03 4.05
N PRO A 194 -10.66 26.05 4.58
CA PRO A 194 -9.46 25.58 3.91
C PRO A 194 -9.81 24.90 2.58
N LEU A 195 -9.03 25.19 1.54
CA LEU A 195 -9.06 24.46 0.28
C LEU A 195 -8.21 23.18 0.40
N PHE A 196 -8.80 22.03 0.14
CA PHE A 196 -8.11 20.75 0.13
C PHE A 196 -8.03 20.20 -1.30
N PRO A 197 -6.92 20.42 -2.03
CA PRO A 197 -6.72 19.92 -3.38
C PRO A 197 -6.22 18.46 -3.39
N ILE A 198 -6.81 17.66 -4.28
CA ILE A 198 -6.43 16.28 -4.58
C ILE A 198 -6.16 16.17 -6.08
N THR A 199 -5.16 15.36 -6.44
CA THR A 199 -4.75 15.07 -7.82
C THR A 199 -4.86 13.58 -8.10
N CYS A 200 -4.83 13.17 -9.37
CA CYS A 200 -4.92 11.76 -9.77
C CYS A 200 -3.82 10.88 -9.16
N GLY A 201 -2.62 11.43 -8.93
CA GLY A 201 -1.52 10.71 -8.27
C GLY A 201 -1.78 10.37 -6.80
N ASP A 202 -2.68 11.07 -6.11
CA ASP A 202 -2.96 10.81 -4.68
C ASP A 202 -4.03 9.73 -4.46
N ILE A 203 -4.84 9.49 -5.49
CA ILE A 203 -5.98 8.59 -5.42
C ILE A 203 -5.53 7.15 -5.70
N GLY A 204 -4.59 6.95 -6.61
CA GLY A 204 -4.06 5.64 -7.00
C GLY A 204 -4.60 5.15 -8.35
N GLU A 205 -4.11 3.99 -8.79
CA GLU A 205 -4.39 3.44 -10.12
C GLU A 205 -5.37 2.26 -10.07
N THR A 206 -5.48 1.61 -8.92
CA THR A 206 -6.38 0.47 -8.71
C THR A 206 -7.67 0.90 -8.02
N ALA A 207 -8.76 0.17 -8.24
CA ALA A 207 -10.07 0.47 -7.65
C ALA A 207 -10.01 0.51 -6.10
N ALA A 208 -9.21 -0.36 -5.47
CA ALA A 208 -9.07 -0.42 -4.00
C ALA A 208 -8.26 0.76 -3.43
N GLU A 209 -7.17 1.17 -4.11
CA GLU A 209 -6.42 2.37 -3.74
C GLU A 209 -7.29 3.61 -3.88
N VAL A 210 -8.01 3.71 -5.01
CA VAL A 210 -8.94 4.81 -5.31
C VAL A 210 -9.99 4.92 -4.20
N GLU A 211 -10.63 3.80 -3.83
CA GLU A 211 -11.63 3.77 -2.75
C GLU A 211 -11.04 4.23 -1.43
N THR A 212 -9.92 3.64 -1.02
CA THR A 212 -9.30 3.89 0.29
C THR A 212 -8.84 5.34 0.42
N ASN A 213 -8.14 5.85 -0.59
CA ASN A 213 -7.57 7.19 -0.58
C ASN A 213 -8.65 8.27 -0.72
N LEU A 214 -9.69 8.04 -1.52
CA LEU A 214 -10.83 8.95 -1.60
C LEU A 214 -11.63 8.96 -0.31
N GLN A 215 -11.94 7.79 0.27
CA GLN A 215 -12.65 7.74 1.55
C GLN A 215 -11.87 8.43 2.66
N TYR A 216 -10.56 8.21 2.73
CA TYR A 216 -9.68 8.90 3.68
C TYR A 216 -9.74 10.41 3.49
N SER A 217 -9.58 10.89 2.25
CA SER A 217 -9.57 12.31 1.95
C SER A 217 -10.94 12.97 2.18
N PHE A 218 -12.02 12.29 1.82
CA PHE A 218 -13.40 12.72 2.07
C PHE A 218 -13.70 12.83 3.56
N LYS A 219 -13.23 11.87 4.36
CA LYS A 219 -13.37 11.88 5.82
C LYS A 219 -12.61 13.04 6.46
N LEU A 220 -11.41 13.34 5.99
CA LEU A 220 -10.64 14.51 6.44
C LEU A 220 -11.31 15.81 6.03
N ALA A 221 -11.68 15.96 4.76
CA ALA A 221 -12.35 17.14 4.23
C ALA A 221 -13.66 17.43 4.99
N HIS A 222 -14.46 16.40 5.24
CA HIS A 222 -15.70 16.51 6.02
C HIS A 222 -15.43 16.94 7.48
N LYS A 223 -14.45 16.31 8.15
CA LYS A 223 -14.07 16.64 9.54
C LYS A 223 -13.57 18.07 9.68
N TRP A 224 -12.79 18.56 8.72
CA TRP A 224 -12.24 19.91 8.74
C TRP A 224 -13.19 20.95 8.15
N GLY A 225 -14.30 20.54 7.54
CA GLY A 225 -15.23 21.44 6.87
C GLY A 225 -14.64 22.11 5.63
N CYS A 226 -13.63 21.50 5.01
CA CYS A 226 -12.92 22.04 3.86
C CYS A 226 -13.78 22.10 2.59
N VAL A 227 -13.37 22.98 1.67
CA VAL A 227 -13.75 22.86 0.26
C VAL A 227 -12.81 21.87 -0.39
N LEU A 228 -13.34 20.76 -0.89
CA LEU A 228 -12.54 19.74 -1.56
C LEU A 228 -12.46 20.04 -3.05
N LEU A 229 -11.25 20.01 -3.61
CA LEU A 229 -11.02 20.22 -5.04
C LEU A 229 -10.33 18.99 -5.62
N LEU A 230 -10.97 18.36 -6.61
CA LEU A 230 -10.35 17.33 -7.43
C LEU A 230 -9.98 17.92 -8.79
N ASP A 231 -8.68 18.08 -9.02
CA ASP A 231 -8.16 18.63 -10.27
C ASP A 231 -7.93 17.52 -11.31
N GLU A 232 -8.24 17.80 -12.58
CA GLU A 232 -8.06 16.86 -13.71
C GLU A 232 -8.79 15.52 -13.51
N ALA A 233 -10.04 15.60 -13.05
CA ALA A 233 -10.83 14.41 -12.75
C ALA A 233 -11.18 13.57 -14.00
N ASP A 234 -10.93 14.06 -15.22
CA ASP A 234 -11.31 13.39 -16.47
C ASP A 234 -10.75 11.97 -16.64
N ILE A 235 -9.58 11.66 -16.05
CA ILE A 235 -9.03 10.29 -16.03
C ILE A 235 -9.99 9.31 -15.36
N PHE A 236 -10.57 9.68 -14.20
CA PHE A 236 -11.49 8.84 -13.44
C PHE A 236 -12.94 8.95 -13.94
N LEU A 237 -13.28 10.08 -14.54
CA LEU A 237 -14.62 10.39 -15.03
C LEU A 237 -14.88 9.86 -16.46
N ALA A 238 -13.88 9.30 -17.14
CA ALA A 238 -14.01 8.90 -18.54
C ALA A 238 -15.05 7.78 -18.77
N LYS A 239 -15.66 7.76 -19.97
CA LYS A 239 -16.64 6.74 -20.40
C LYS A 239 -16.08 5.33 -20.25
N ARG A 240 -16.95 4.42 -19.82
CA ARG A 240 -16.62 2.98 -19.73
C ARG A 240 -16.32 2.38 -21.11
N VAL A 241 -15.24 1.62 -21.19
CA VAL A 241 -14.79 0.93 -22.43
C VAL A 241 -14.96 -0.58 -22.27
N ARG A 242 -15.53 -1.27 -23.27
CA ARG A 242 -15.86 -2.70 -23.17
C ARG A 242 -14.67 -3.61 -22.80
N ASP A 243 -13.47 -3.24 -23.23
CA ASP A 243 -12.26 -4.07 -23.08
C ASP A 243 -11.32 -3.62 -21.94
N ASN A 244 -11.70 -2.58 -21.17
CA ASN A 244 -10.88 -2.07 -20.06
C ASN A 244 -11.59 -2.19 -18.71
N ILE A 245 -11.57 -3.42 -18.16
CA ILE A 245 -12.20 -3.75 -16.88
C ILE A 245 -11.62 -2.91 -15.74
N ARG A 246 -10.29 -2.69 -15.73
CA ARG A 246 -9.61 -1.93 -14.67
C ARG A 246 -10.09 -0.48 -14.61
N HIS A 247 -10.17 0.19 -15.76
CA HIS A 247 -10.67 1.57 -15.86
C HIS A 247 -12.15 1.68 -15.45
N ASN A 248 -12.99 0.74 -15.91
CA ASN A 248 -14.41 0.72 -15.56
C ASN A 248 -14.66 0.50 -14.06
N ALA A 249 -13.84 -0.34 -13.42
CA ALA A 249 -13.92 -0.59 -11.98
C ALA A 249 -13.58 0.68 -11.18
N VAL A 250 -12.50 1.38 -11.57
CA VAL A 250 -12.11 2.66 -10.97
C VAL A 250 -13.21 3.72 -11.11
N THR A 251 -13.76 3.90 -12.33
CA THR A 251 -14.87 4.83 -12.56
C THR A 251 -16.11 4.48 -11.72
N SER A 252 -16.40 3.18 -11.52
CA SER A 252 -17.54 2.72 -10.73
C SER A 252 -17.37 2.98 -9.23
N VAL A 253 -16.19 2.68 -8.68
CA VAL A 253 -15.84 3.00 -7.29
C VAL A 253 -15.90 4.51 -7.05
N PHE A 254 -15.36 5.29 -7.97
CA PHE A 254 -15.37 6.74 -7.89
C PHE A 254 -16.81 7.29 -7.83
N LEU A 255 -17.69 6.84 -8.73
CA LEU A 255 -19.12 7.19 -8.75
C LEU A 255 -19.83 6.82 -7.45
N ARG A 256 -19.60 5.62 -6.93
CA ARG A 256 -20.16 5.15 -5.66
C ARG A 256 -19.71 6.03 -4.50
N THR A 257 -18.43 6.37 -4.44
CA THR A 257 -17.85 7.15 -3.33
C THR A 257 -18.36 8.59 -3.32
N LEU A 258 -18.61 9.18 -4.50
CA LEU A 258 -19.21 10.52 -4.61
C LEU A 258 -20.63 10.61 -4.03
N GLU A 259 -21.43 9.54 -4.11
CA GLU A 259 -22.83 9.55 -3.61
C GLU A 259 -22.94 9.79 -2.11
N TYR A 260 -21.92 9.38 -1.35
CA TYR A 260 -21.91 9.42 0.11
C TYR A 260 -21.11 10.60 0.67
N TYR A 261 -20.49 11.43 -0.17
CA TYR A 261 -19.73 12.57 0.31
C TYR A 261 -20.67 13.71 0.77
N ALA A 262 -20.66 14.00 2.07
CA ALA A 262 -21.46 15.06 2.68
C ALA A 262 -20.63 16.35 2.89
N GLY A 263 -20.13 16.95 1.81
CA GLY A 263 -19.32 18.19 1.84
C GLY A 263 -19.42 19.00 0.55
N ILE A 264 -18.60 20.05 0.42
CA ILE A 264 -18.48 20.85 -0.80
C ILE A 264 -17.33 20.26 -1.64
N LEU A 265 -17.63 19.82 -2.86
CA LEU A 265 -16.69 19.22 -3.80
C LEU A 265 -16.71 19.95 -5.14
N PHE A 266 -15.55 20.44 -5.57
CA PHE A 266 -15.30 20.93 -6.92
C PHE A 266 -14.54 19.87 -7.72
N LEU A 267 -15.03 19.58 -8.92
CA LEU A 267 -14.37 18.73 -9.91
C LEU A 267 -13.93 19.60 -11.08
N THR A 268 -12.68 19.50 -11.54
CA THR A 268 -12.25 20.17 -12.78
C THR A 268 -12.05 19.15 -13.90
N SER A 269 -12.37 19.55 -15.14
CA SER A 269 -12.13 18.71 -16.33
C SER A 269 -11.77 19.55 -17.56
N ASN A 270 -10.81 19.07 -18.35
CA ASN A 270 -10.47 19.64 -19.66
C ASN A 270 -11.14 18.88 -20.82
N ARG A 271 -11.76 17.73 -20.55
CA ARG A 271 -12.30 16.76 -21.53
C ARG A 271 -13.75 16.36 -21.21
N VAL A 272 -14.65 17.35 -21.15
CA VAL A 272 -16.06 17.13 -20.76
C VAL A 272 -16.80 16.12 -21.65
N GLY A 273 -16.47 16.03 -22.94
CA GLY A 273 -17.09 15.08 -23.88
C GLY A 273 -16.71 13.62 -23.65
N ALA A 274 -15.61 13.39 -22.93
CA ALA A 274 -15.16 12.07 -22.52
C ALA A 274 -15.81 11.59 -21.22
N ILE A 275 -16.54 12.45 -20.49
CA ILE A 275 -17.15 12.10 -19.20
C ILE A 275 -18.29 11.09 -19.37
N ASP A 276 -18.34 10.10 -18.48
CA ASP A 276 -19.41 9.10 -18.43
C ASP A 276 -20.77 9.80 -18.14
N PRO A 277 -21.82 9.53 -18.95
CA PRO A 277 -23.14 10.11 -18.73
C PRO A 277 -23.73 9.91 -17.33
N ALA A 278 -23.32 8.86 -16.61
CA ALA A 278 -23.74 8.59 -15.23
C ALA A 278 -23.31 9.68 -14.22
N PHE A 279 -22.34 10.53 -14.56
CA PHE A 279 -21.97 11.67 -13.71
C PHE A 279 -23.01 12.78 -13.72
N LYS A 280 -23.81 12.91 -14.78
CA LYS A 280 -24.81 13.99 -14.88
C LYS A 280 -25.85 13.95 -13.75
N SER A 281 -26.16 12.76 -13.23
CA SER A 281 -27.11 12.61 -12.13
C SER A 281 -26.51 12.87 -10.74
N ARG A 282 -25.19 13.04 -10.63
CA ARG A 282 -24.45 13.23 -9.37
C ARG A 282 -23.85 14.63 -9.23
N ILE A 283 -24.01 15.48 -10.25
CA ILE A 283 -23.52 16.86 -10.29
C ILE A 283 -24.71 17.79 -10.12
N GLN A 284 -24.70 18.63 -9.08
CA GLN A 284 -25.76 19.61 -8.84
C GLN A 284 -25.63 20.82 -9.77
N MET A 285 -24.40 21.21 -10.11
CA MET A 285 -24.14 22.33 -11.01
C MET A 285 -22.93 22.05 -11.90
N SER A 286 -23.08 22.31 -13.21
CA SER A 286 -21.98 22.26 -14.17
C SER A 286 -21.73 23.66 -14.72
N LEU A 287 -20.51 24.17 -14.54
CA LEU A 287 -20.06 25.47 -15.04
C LEU A 287 -19.13 25.29 -16.22
N SER A 288 -19.57 25.81 -17.38
CA SER A 288 -18.77 25.85 -18.60
C SER A 288 -17.94 27.12 -18.69
N TYR A 289 -16.66 26.98 -18.95
CA TYR A 289 -15.74 28.06 -19.24
C TYR A 289 -15.42 28.08 -20.73
N ASN A 290 -15.62 29.24 -21.34
CA ASN A 290 -15.24 29.48 -22.73
C ASN A 290 -13.83 30.10 -22.79
N ASP A 291 -13.28 30.19 -24.00
CA ASP A 291 -12.06 30.96 -24.24
C ASP A 291 -12.22 32.41 -23.80
N LEU A 292 -11.11 33.01 -23.36
CA LEU A 292 -11.10 34.39 -22.87
C LEU A 292 -11.35 35.34 -24.03
N ASP A 293 -12.36 36.21 -23.90
CA ASP A 293 -12.60 37.28 -24.86
C ASP A 293 -11.65 38.48 -24.63
N LEU A 294 -11.67 39.45 -25.54
CA LEU A 294 -10.84 40.64 -25.44
C LEU A 294 -11.10 41.43 -24.14
N PRO A 295 -12.36 41.77 -23.77
CA PRO A 295 -12.64 42.46 -22.50
C PRO A 295 -12.08 41.74 -21.26
N VAL A 296 -12.25 40.42 -21.17
CA VAL A 296 -11.75 39.60 -20.06
C VAL A 296 -10.23 39.56 -20.06
N THR A 297 -9.60 39.38 -21.22
CA THR A 297 -8.15 39.40 -21.37
C THR A 297 -7.56 40.72 -20.87
N LEU A 298 -8.12 41.85 -21.32
CA LEU A 298 -7.65 43.18 -20.89
C LEU A 298 -7.78 43.37 -19.38
N LYS A 299 -8.89 42.95 -18.77
CA LYS A 299 -9.08 42.96 -17.32
C LYS A 299 -8.01 42.13 -16.59
N ILE A 300 -7.63 40.97 -17.12
CA ILE A 300 -6.57 40.13 -16.53
C ILE A 300 -5.22 40.86 -16.58
N TYR A 301 -4.88 41.50 -17.70
CA TYR A 301 -3.67 42.32 -17.82
C TYR A 301 -3.66 43.49 -16.82
N GLU A 302 -4.77 44.21 -16.67
CA GLU A 302 -4.90 45.29 -15.68
C GLU A 302 -4.62 44.79 -14.25
N LYS A 303 -5.13 43.61 -13.90
CA LYS A 303 -4.89 43.00 -12.59
C LYS A 303 -3.43 42.64 -12.37
N PHE A 304 -2.77 42.04 -13.35
CA PHE A 304 -1.33 41.74 -13.22
C PHE A 304 -0.48 43.00 -13.12
N ILE A 305 -0.84 44.07 -13.83
CA ILE A 305 -0.18 45.38 -13.70
C ILE A 305 -0.38 45.95 -12.29
N LYS A 306 -1.62 45.90 -11.77
CA LYS A 306 -1.94 46.38 -10.42
C LYS A 306 -1.15 45.60 -9.35
N ARG A 307 -1.17 44.27 -9.40
CA ARG A 307 -0.41 43.41 -8.49
C ARG A 307 1.09 43.67 -8.56
N ALA A 308 1.65 43.82 -9.76
CA ALA A 308 3.08 44.14 -9.90
C ALA A 308 3.43 45.51 -9.29
N LYS A 309 2.54 46.51 -9.39
CA LYS A 309 2.73 47.81 -8.72
C LYS A 309 2.60 47.73 -7.21
N GLU A 310 1.67 46.93 -6.71
CA GLU A 310 1.46 46.71 -5.27
C GLU A 310 2.66 45.99 -4.64
N GLU A 311 3.19 44.97 -5.31
CA GLU A 311 4.38 44.25 -4.88
C GLU A 311 5.61 45.16 -4.81
N GLN A 312 5.85 46.01 -5.83
CA GLN A 312 6.93 47.01 -5.79
C GLN A 312 6.79 48.00 -4.61
N ARG A 313 5.56 48.24 -4.13
CA ARG A 313 5.30 49.12 -2.98
C ARG A 313 5.54 48.39 -1.66
N SER A 314 5.08 47.14 -1.54
CA SER A 314 5.21 46.34 -0.32
C SER A 314 6.68 45.99 -0.02
N THR A 315 7.45 45.64 -1.05
CA THR A 315 8.88 45.28 -0.91
C THR A 315 9.82 46.47 -0.84
N ARG A 316 9.32 47.70 -1.04
CA ARG A 316 10.11 48.94 -1.21
C ARG A 316 11.19 48.88 -2.32
N THR A 317 11.08 47.93 -3.26
CA THR A 317 12.03 47.77 -4.37
C THR A 317 11.48 48.38 -5.66
N GLN A 318 12.01 49.56 -6.05
CA GLN A 318 11.70 50.19 -7.35
C GLN A 318 12.80 49.92 -8.38
N ASN A 319 13.03 48.65 -8.67
CA ASN A 319 14.11 48.19 -9.57
C ASN A 319 13.81 48.54 -11.04
N PHE A 320 12.53 48.67 -11.43
CA PHE A 320 12.13 48.97 -12.81
C PHE A 320 10.83 49.77 -12.92
N LYS A 321 10.65 50.46 -14.06
CA LYS A 321 9.43 51.24 -14.36
C LYS A 321 8.37 50.37 -15.07
N ILE A 322 7.11 50.40 -14.60
CA ILE A 322 6.00 49.69 -15.25
C ILE A 322 5.27 50.62 -16.22
N LYS A 323 5.31 50.32 -17.52
CA LYS A 323 4.65 51.11 -18.57
C LYS A 323 3.27 50.57 -18.92
N GLU A 324 2.30 50.84 -18.05
CA GLU A 324 0.91 50.35 -18.15
C GLU A 324 0.26 50.58 -19.53
N LYS A 325 0.31 51.81 -20.07
CA LYS A 325 -0.26 52.12 -21.39
C LYS A 325 0.37 51.29 -22.52
N GLU A 326 1.69 51.01 -22.44
CA GLU A 326 2.37 50.19 -23.45
C GLU A 326 1.98 48.70 -23.32
N ILE A 327 1.81 48.20 -22.10
CA ILE A 327 1.39 46.82 -21.83
C ILE A 327 -0.04 46.59 -22.31
N MET A 328 -0.96 47.51 -21.99
CA MET A 328 -2.37 47.43 -22.42
C MET A 328 -2.49 47.51 -23.94
N SER A 329 -1.75 48.43 -24.59
CA SER A 329 -1.72 48.51 -26.05
C SER A 329 -1.12 47.26 -26.70
N PHE A 330 -0.14 46.60 -26.04
CA PHE A 330 0.36 45.31 -26.49
C PHE A 330 -0.70 44.22 -26.37
N ALA A 331 -1.38 44.11 -25.22
CA ALA A 331 -2.39 43.09 -24.97
C ALA A 331 -3.51 43.12 -26.01
N GLU A 332 -4.06 44.32 -26.28
CA GLU A 332 -5.10 44.52 -27.29
C GLU A 332 -4.64 44.14 -28.70
N LYS A 333 -3.49 44.65 -29.14
CA LYS A 333 -2.94 44.37 -30.48
C LYS A 333 -2.56 42.90 -30.65
N HIS A 334 -2.01 42.29 -29.60
CA HIS A 334 -1.59 40.90 -29.61
C HIS A 334 -2.79 39.96 -29.68
N TYR A 335 -3.84 40.22 -28.88
CA TYR A 335 -5.10 39.49 -28.93
C TYR A 335 -5.74 39.58 -30.32
N ASN A 336 -5.94 40.81 -30.83
CA ASN A 336 -6.59 41.03 -32.14
C ASN A 336 -5.80 40.37 -33.27
N ARG A 337 -4.46 40.42 -33.22
CA ARG A 337 -3.61 39.77 -34.22
C ARG A 337 -3.77 38.25 -34.19
N LEU A 338 -3.80 37.63 -33.01
CA LEU A 338 -3.99 36.18 -32.89
C LEU A 338 -5.39 35.76 -33.35
N GLU A 339 -6.44 36.52 -32.98
CA GLU A 339 -7.81 36.27 -33.45
C GLU A 339 -7.92 36.41 -34.99
N LEU A 340 -7.27 37.42 -35.59
CA LEU A 340 -7.19 37.60 -37.05
C LEU A 340 -6.42 36.48 -37.76
N GLU A 341 -5.33 35.99 -37.15
CA GLU A 341 -4.53 34.87 -37.65
C GLU A 341 -5.24 33.51 -37.45
N GLY A 342 -6.43 33.49 -36.84
CA GLY A 342 -7.17 32.25 -36.52
C GLY A 342 -6.48 31.39 -35.46
N ARG A 343 -5.58 31.98 -34.66
CA ARG A 343 -4.79 31.32 -33.62
C ARG A 343 -5.43 31.50 -32.25
N TYR A 344 -5.06 30.62 -31.31
CA TYR A 344 -5.46 30.76 -29.92
C TYR A 344 -4.88 32.02 -29.28
N THR A 345 -5.72 32.72 -28.54
CA THR A 345 -5.33 33.85 -27.70
C THR A 345 -4.71 33.34 -26.41
N TRP A 346 -3.91 34.17 -25.75
CA TRP A 346 -3.25 33.74 -24.51
C TRP A 346 -4.26 33.51 -23.39
N ASN A 347 -4.20 32.32 -22.77
CA ASN A 347 -4.99 32.01 -21.58
C ASN A 347 -4.38 32.66 -20.32
N GLY A 348 -5.10 32.63 -19.20
CA GLY A 348 -4.67 33.28 -17.95
C GLY A 348 -3.33 32.78 -17.42
N ARG A 349 -3.01 31.49 -17.59
CA ARG A 349 -1.72 30.90 -17.19
C ARG A 349 -0.58 31.40 -18.09
N GLN A 350 -0.81 31.48 -19.39
CA GLN A 350 0.17 32.03 -20.35
C GLN A 350 0.43 33.52 -20.09
N ILE A 351 -0.62 34.32 -19.81
CA ILE A 351 -0.47 35.73 -19.43
C ILE A 351 0.37 35.84 -18.16
N ARG A 352 0.06 35.06 -17.11
CA ARG A 352 0.84 35.03 -15.87
C ARG A 352 2.31 34.70 -16.12
N ASN A 353 2.58 33.63 -16.85
CA ASN A 353 3.94 33.20 -17.18
C ASN A 353 4.66 34.29 -17.99
N ALA A 354 3.96 34.95 -18.92
CA ALA A 354 4.54 36.04 -19.69
C ALA A 354 4.92 37.24 -18.82
N PHE A 355 4.10 37.60 -17.83
CA PHE A 355 4.46 38.63 -16.84
C PHE A 355 5.65 38.21 -15.99
N GLN A 356 5.70 36.97 -15.49
CA GLN A 356 6.84 36.46 -14.71
C GLN A 356 8.15 36.50 -15.51
N THR A 357 8.14 35.99 -16.74
CA THR A 357 9.32 36.03 -17.63
C THR A 357 9.70 37.47 -17.98
N ALA A 358 8.72 38.35 -18.25
CA ALA A 358 9.00 39.73 -18.57
C ALA A 358 9.58 40.50 -17.38
N ILE A 359 9.12 40.24 -16.15
CA ILE A 359 9.68 40.80 -14.92
C ILE A 359 11.12 40.29 -14.72
N ALA A 360 11.36 38.98 -14.80
CA ALA A 360 12.70 38.40 -14.66
C ALA A 360 13.69 38.96 -15.69
N LEU A 361 13.26 39.16 -16.94
CA LEU A 361 14.09 39.79 -17.97
C LEU A 361 14.49 41.25 -17.62
N VAL A 362 13.57 41.97 -16.96
CA VAL A 362 13.79 43.37 -16.56
C VAL A 362 14.65 43.45 -15.30
N GLU A 363 14.49 42.52 -14.35
CA GLU A 363 15.33 42.43 -13.16
C GLU A 363 16.76 42.00 -13.51
N TYR A 364 16.92 41.05 -14.42
CA TYR A 364 18.23 40.69 -14.95
C TYR A 364 18.92 41.90 -15.61
N GLN A 365 18.18 42.65 -16.43
CA GLN A 365 18.67 43.90 -17.04
C GLN A 365 19.07 44.95 -16.01
N TYR A 366 18.42 44.98 -14.84
CA TYR A 366 18.76 45.88 -13.76
C TYR A 366 20.05 45.46 -13.05
N ILE A 367 20.25 44.15 -12.85
CA ILE A 367 21.47 43.59 -12.24
C ILE A 367 22.68 43.75 -13.18
N SER A 368 22.47 43.57 -14.49
CA SER A 368 23.54 43.63 -15.50
C SER A 368 23.86 45.04 -16.01
N LYS A 369 23.23 46.08 -15.44
CA LYS A 369 23.37 47.47 -15.88
C LYS A 369 24.62 48.11 -15.25
N GLU A 370 25.31 48.98 -16.00
CA GLU A 370 26.34 49.89 -15.45
C GLU A 370 25.72 51.13 -14.78
N ALA A 371 26.39 51.74 -13.79
CA ALA A 371 25.80 52.74 -12.88
C ALA A 371 24.99 53.87 -13.57
N ASP A 372 25.44 54.34 -14.74
CA ASP A 372 24.87 55.49 -15.47
C ASP A 372 23.71 55.18 -16.43
N GLU A 373 23.34 53.92 -16.67
CA GLU A 373 22.25 53.62 -17.61
C GLU A 373 20.84 53.93 -17.01
N PRO A 374 19.81 54.21 -17.82
CA PRO A 374 18.45 54.38 -17.28
C PRO A 374 17.91 53.08 -16.68
N LYS A 375 17.09 53.18 -15.62
CA LYS A 375 16.39 52.00 -15.06
C LYS A 375 15.60 51.28 -16.16
N PRO A 376 15.65 49.93 -16.22
CA PRO A 376 14.91 49.19 -17.22
C PRO A 376 13.40 49.35 -16.97
N SER A 377 12.62 49.06 -18.01
CA SER A 377 11.16 49.21 -17.95
C SER A 377 10.45 47.97 -18.44
N LEU A 378 9.41 47.57 -17.71
CA LEU A 378 8.46 46.54 -18.10
C LEU A 378 7.44 47.18 -19.04
N GLY A 379 7.48 46.80 -20.32
CA GLY A 379 6.59 47.32 -21.35
C GLY A 379 6.42 46.35 -22.52
N LYS A 380 5.97 46.86 -23.66
CA LYS A 380 5.70 46.03 -24.85
C LYS A 380 6.93 45.30 -25.40
N LYS A 381 8.14 45.82 -25.17
CA LYS A 381 9.39 45.23 -25.72
C LYS A 381 9.65 43.84 -25.14
N GLN A 382 9.51 43.68 -23.82
CA GLN A 382 9.75 42.43 -23.11
C GLN A 382 8.65 41.43 -23.39
N LEU A 383 7.39 41.87 -23.36
CA LEU A 383 6.25 41.01 -23.71
C LEU A 383 6.31 40.53 -25.17
N LYS A 384 6.78 41.35 -26.12
CA LYS A 384 7.04 40.90 -27.50
C LYS A 384 8.13 39.84 -27.58
N LYS A 385 9.20 39.96 -26.79
CA LYS A 385 10.28 38.96 -26.76
C LYS A 385 9.74 37.61 -26.28
N VAL A 386 8.97 37.64 -25.20
CA VAL A 386 8.29 36.45 -24.67
C VAL A 386 7.28 35.88 -25.70
N ALA A 387 6.50 36.74 -26.35
CA ALA A 387 5.54 36.32 -27.35
C ALA A 387 6.14 35.70 -28.60
N LYS A 388 7.37 36.09 -28.97
CA LYS A 388 8.11 35.43 -30.04
C LYS A 388 8.43 33.97 -29.68
N GLY A 389 8.92 33.71 -28.48
CA GLY A 389 9.24 32.35 -28.02
C GLY A 389 8.00 31.45 -27.94
N PHE A 390 6.89 31.95 -27.40
CA PHE A 390 5.62 31.21 -27.42
C PHE A 390 5.16 30.90 -28.85
N LYS A 391 5.27 31.86 -29.77
CA LYS A 391 4.91 31.65 -31.18
C LYS A 391 5.76 30.57 -31.85
N GLU A 392 7.09 30.59 -31.64
CA GLU A 392 8.00 29.57 -32.20
C GLU A 392 7.64 28.16 -31.70
N PHE A 393 7.25 28.03 -30.43
CA PHE A 393 6.80 26.76 -29.85
C PHE A 393 5.42 26.32 -30.38
N ASP A 394 4.45 27.23 -30.46
CA ASP A 394 3.12 26.91 -31.01
C ASP A 394 3.23 26.51 -32.50
N ASP A 395 4.07 27.20 -33.28
CA ASP A 395 4.34 26.87 -34.68
C ASP A 395 4.98 25.47 -34.79
N TYR A 396 5.90 25.12 -33.89
CA TYR A 396 6.49 23.79 -33.82
C TYR A 396 5.43 22.72 -33.52
N LEU A 397 4.57 22.91 -32.52
CA LEU A 397 3.51 21.96 -32.18
C LEU A 397 2.49 21.77 -33.31
N ILE A 398 2.10 22.85 -33.99
CA ILE A 398 1.20 22.77 -35.15
C ILE A 398 1.86 22.00 -36.30
N ASN A 399 3.16 22.22 -36.54
CA ASN A 399 3.90 21.50 -37.58
C ASN A 399 4.06 20.00 -37.24
N VAL A 400 4.23 19.65 -35.97
CA VAL A 400 4.35 18.25 -35.52
C VAL A 400 3.01 17.52 -35.54
N ASN A 401 1.95 18.12 -34.99
CA ASN A 401 0.65 17.47 -34.84
C ASN A 401 -0.27 17.63 -36.06
N GLY A 402 0.11 18.48 -37.02
CA GLY A 402 -0.66 18.79 -38.24
C GLY A 402 -1.98 19.53 -37.98
N ALA A 403 -2.26 19.91 -36.74
CA ALA A 403 -3.51 20.53 -36.32
C ALA A 403 -3.32 21.31 -35.01
N THR A 404 -4.25 22.22 -34.68
CA THR A 404 -4.25 22.91 -33.39
C THR A 404 -4.89 22.06 -32.29
N GLU A 405 -4.67 22.41 -31.02
CA GLU A 405 -5.30 21.72 -29.87
C GLU A 405 -6.85 21.75 -29.97
N ALA A 406 -7.45 22.80 -30.55
CA ALA A 406 -8.90 22.89 -30.81
C ALA A 406 -9.37 21.80 -31.77
N ASP A 407 -8.59 21.64 -32.83
CA ASP A 407 -8.89 20.73 -33.92
C ASP A 407 -8.77 19.29 -33.43
N GLU A 408 -7.76 19.01 -32.61
CA GLU A 408 -7.59 17.73 -31.91
C GLU A 408 -8.73 17.48 -30.91
N ALA A 409 -9.02 18.43 -30.03
CA ALA A 409 -10.08 18.31 -29.04
C ALA A 409 -11.47 18.09 -29.67
N ARG A 410 -11.72 18.69 -30.84
CA ARG A 410 -12.94 18.47 -31.64
C ARG A 410 -12.92 17.11 -32.32
N ARG A 411 -11.80 16.71 -32.93
CA ARG A 411 -11.63 15.42 -33.62
C ARG A 411 -11.82 14.24 -32.67
N GLU A 412 -11.26 14.34 -31.48
CA GLU A 412 -11.34 13.32 -30.42
C GLU A 412 -12.65 13.40 -29.61
N GLY A 413 -13.53 14.36 -29.91
CA GLY A 413 -14.80 14.54 -29.22
C GLY A 413 -14.66 14.94 -27.74
N TRP A 414 -13.51 15.50 -27.34
CA TRP A 414 -13.23 15.92 -25.96
C TRP A 414 -13.97 17.19 -25.56
N ARG A 415 -14.06 18.17 -26.46
CA ARG A 415 -14.79 19.43 -26.25
C ARG A 415 -15.11 20.12 -27.57
N TYR A 416 -16.13 20.96 -27.55
CA TYR A 416 -16.53 21.77 -28.70
C TYR A 416 -16.04 23.21 -28.52
N ASP A 417 -14.84 23.48 -29.03
CA ASP A 417 -14.27 24.84 -29.04
C ASP A 417 -14.83 25.58 -30.26
N VAL A 418 -15.54 26.69 -30.04
CA VAL A 418 -16.19 27.45 -31.12
C VAL A 418 -15.15 28.29 -31.87
N ARG A 419 -14.76 27.87 -33.08
CA ARG A 419 -14.05 28.77 -34.01
C ARG A 419 -15.01 29.87 -34.49
N LYS A 420 -14.68 31.15 -34.26
CA LYS A 420 -15.25 32.26 -35.03
C LYS A 420 -14.64 32.22 -36.43
N THR A 421 -15.32 31.61 -37.39
CA THR A 421 -14.88 31.62 -38.80
C THR A 421 -14.91 33.05 -39.33
N ILE A 422 -13.75 33.60 -39.73
CA ILE A 422 -13.69 34.88 -40.46
C ILE A 422 -14.20 34.63 -41.88
N SER A 423 -15.45 35.02 -42.14
CA SER A 423 -16.00 35.13 -43.49
C SER A 423 -15.37 36.34 -44.20
N LYS A 424 -14.23 36.16 -44.87
CA LYS A 424 -13.77 37.07 -45.93
C LYS A 424 -12.63 36.43 -46.72
N LEU A 425 -12.98 35.83 -47.87
CA LEU A 425 -12.11 35.77 -49.04
C LEU A 425 -13.03 35.79 -50.26
N SER A 426 -13.30 36.99 -50.76
CA SER A 426 -13.80 37.21 -52.11
C SER A 426 -12.64 37.05 -53.09
N THR A 427 -12.86 36.22 -54.11
CA THR A 427 -12.33 36.33 -55.48
C THR A 427 -10.82 36.43 -55.70
N ASN A 428 -10.33 35.38 -56.37
CA ASN A 428 -9.35 35.40 -57.46
C ASN A 428 -7.93 35.89 -57.17
N GLN A 429 -7.02 34.93 -56.99
CA GLN A 429 -5.90 34.76 -57.92
C GLN A 429 -5.38 33.32 -57.91
N ALA A 430 -5.22 32.79 -59.12
CA ALA A 430 -4.96 31.40 -59.44
C ALA A 430 -3.46 31.10 -59.69
N LEU A 431 -3.18 29.79 -59.83
CA LEU A 431 -2.03 29.11 -60.49
C LEU A 431 -0.72 29.01 -59.67
N SER A 432 -0.01 27.88 -59.62
CA SER A 432 -0.22 26.55 -60.19
C SER A 432 0.65 25.51 -59.48
N CYS A 433 0.14 24.31 -59.25
CA CYS A 433 0.83 23.05 -59.55
C CYS A 433 -0.22 21.96 -59.74
N ARG A 434 -0.38 21.51 -60.99
CA ARG A 434 -1.10 20.28 -61.38
C ARG A 434 -0.35 19.07 -60.78
N VAL A 435 -0.90 17.89 -60.52
CA VAL A 435 -1.75 16.98 -61.31
C VAL A 435 -2.33 15.98 -60.28
N GLY A 436 -3.56 15.47 -60.30
CA GLY A 436 -4.71 15.64 -61.17
C GLY A 436 -5.89 14.87 -60.54
N PHE A 437 -7.06 15.47 -60.51
CA PHE A 437 -8.35 14.80 -60.31
C PHE A 437 -9.44 15.67 -60.96
N GLY A 438 -10.29 15.04 -61.78
CA GLY A 438 -11.62 15.56 -62.16
C GLY A 438 -11.81 16.07 -63.59
N GLN A 439 -12.51 15.28 -64.39
CA GLN A 439 -13.69 15.72 -65.17
C GLN A 439 -14.78 14.70 -64.80
N GLU A 440 -16.06 15.00 -64.62
CA GLU A 440 -16.91 16.15 -64.82
C GLU A 440 -18.22 15.83 -64.09
N LEU A 441 -18.94 16.84 -63.60
CA LEU A 441 -20.36 16.70 -63.25
C LEU A 441 -21.09 17.78 -64.04
N VAL A 442 -21.76 17.37 -65.13
CA VAL A 442 -22.69 18.19 -65.91
C VAL A 442 -23.87 17.29 -66.31
N GLY A 443 -25.10 17.77 -66.10
CA GLY A 443 -26.25 17.32 -66.87
C GLY A 443 -27.46 16.87 -66.05
N ILE A 444 -28.41 17.79 -65.86
CA ILE A 444 -29.83 17.46 -65.80
C ILE A 444 -30.27 17.12 -67.24
N LEU A 445 -30.75 15.91 -67.52
CA LEU A 445 -31.67 15.55 -68.62
C LEU A 445 -32.15 14.08 -68.51
N THR A 446 -33.45 13.91 -68.20
CA THR A 446 -34.43 12.95 -68.75
C THR A 446 -34.03 11.52 -69.18
N SER A 447 -34.66 10.50 -68.55
CA SER A 447 -35.48 9.39 -69.17
C SER A 447 -35.60 8.23 -68.15
N ALA A 448 -36.77 7.97 -67.56
CA ALA A 448 -37.74 6.95 -68.00
C ALA A 448 -37.06 5.62 -68.42
N SER A 449 -37.23 4.47 -67.75
CA SER A 449 -38.51 3.74 -67.67
C SER A 449 -38.27 2.26 -67.22
N HIS A 450 -39.27 1.65 -66.55
CA HIS A 450 -39.58 0.19 -66.45
C HIS A 450 -38.69 -0.70 -65.53
N SER A 451 -39.15 -1.25 -64.39
CA SER A 451 -40.17 -2.28 -64.09
C SER A 451 -39.60 -3.71 -63.94
N PHE A 452 -39.50 -4.21 -62.68
CA PHE A 452 -39.59 -5.60 -62.13
C PHE A 452 -38.84 -6.78 -62.82
N PRO A 453 -38.63 -8.00 -62.22
CA PRO A 453 -38.98 -8.51 -60.88
C PRO A 453 -37.91 -9.43 -60.18
N LEU A 454 -38.28 -9.89 -58.98
CA LEU A 454 -37.85 -11.12 -58.28
C LEU A 454 -37.74 -12.39 -59.17
N LYS A 455 -36.78 -13.28 -58.88
CA LYS A 455 -36.94 -14.75 -58.95
C LYS A 455 -35.89 -15.55 -58.13
N THR A 456 -36.43 -16.33 -57.19
CA THR A 456 -36.04 -17.67 -56.66
C THR A 456 -35.43 -18.64 -57.68
N ALA A 457 -34.71 -19.73 -57.43
CA ALA A 457 -34.29 -20.54 -56.27
C ALA A 457 -33.32 -21.64 -56.79
N SER A 458 -32.53 -22.32 -55.94
CA SER A 458 -32.48 -23.80 -55.86
C SER A 458 -31.53 -24.31 -54.76
N ARG A 459 -31.80 -25.56 -54.38
CA ARG A 459 -31.39 -26.32 -53.19
C ARG A 459 -30.18 -27.24 -53.46
N LYS A 460 -29.61 -27.74 -52.36
CA LYS A 460 -28.98 -29.09 -52.13
C LYS A 460 -27.49 -29.23 -52.52
N LYS A 461 -26.57 -29.91 -51.81
CA LYS A 461 -26.59 -30.80 -50.61
C LYS A 461 -25.14 -31.30 -50.31
N VAL A 462 -24.91 -31.90 -49.13
CA VAL A 462 -23.83 -32.89 -48.76
C VAL A 462 -22.46 -32.27 -48.38
N GLN A 463 -21.74 -32.58 -47.28
CA GLN A 463 -21.80 -33.57 -46.19
C GLN A 463 -20.91 -33.06 -45.03
N GLN A 464 -21.33 -33.19 -43.78
CA GLN A 464 -20.46 -33.70 -42.70
C GLN A 464 -21.37 -34.26 -41.60
N THR A 465 -21.21 -35.55 -41.34
CA THR A 465 -21.90 -36.36 -40.32
C THR A 465 -20.84 -37.05 -39.45
N PRO A 466 -21.20 -37.59 -38.27
CA PRO A 466 -20.50 -37.33 -37.00
C PRO A 466 -19.91 -38.58 -36.32
N TYR A 467 -19.15 -38.36 -35.25
CA TYR A 467 -18.99 -39.21 -34.06
C TYR A 467 -18.70 -38.24 -32.88
N GLY A 468 -19.40 -38.16 -31.75
CA GLY A 468 -20.29 -39.11 -31.07
C GLY A 468 -19.56 -39.71 -29.85
N GLY A 469 -19.61 -39.06 -28.68
CA GLY A 469 -18.92 -39.52 -27.46
C GLY A 469 -19.29 -38.81 -26.16
N ARG A 470 -20.57 -38.91 -25.76
CA ARG A 470 -21.15 -38.88 -24.39
C ARG A 470 -20.52 -37.99 -23.29
N LEU A 471 -21.23 -36.91 -22.97
CA LEU A 471 -21.52 -36.53 -21.57
C LEU A 471 -23.05 -36.51 -21.42
N ALA A 472 -23.59 -37.57 -20.83
CA ALA A 472 -24.99 -37.71 -20.46
C ALA A 472 -25.24 -36.86 -19.20
N SER A 473 -26.03 -35.79 -19.33
CA SER A 473 -27.39 -35.65 -18.79
C SER A 473 -27.53 -35.93 -17.28
N GLU A 474 -27.46 -34.85 -16.49
CA GLU A 474 -28.27 -34.68 -15.29
C GLU A 474 -28.33 -33.17 -14.93
N SER A 475 -28.90 -32.37 -15.85
CA SER A 475 -29.18 -30.95 -15.63
C SER A 475 -30.69 -30.73 -15.47
N THR A 476 -31.31 -31.32 -14.46
CA THR A 476 -32.72 -31.02 -14.13
C THR A 476 -33.07 -31.28 -12.66
N THR A 477 -32.16 -31.05 -11.70
CA THR A 477 -32.54 -31.05 -10.27
C THR A 477 -31.65 -30.18 -9.36
N LEU A 478 -31.23 -28.98 -9.78
CA LEU A 478 -30.52 -28.04 -8.89
C LEU A 478 -31.07 -26.60 -8.94
N ALA A 479 -32.38 -26.47 -9.19
CA ALA A 479 -33.14 -25.27 -8.83
C ALA A 479 -33.77 -25.45 -7.44
N LYS A 480 -32.95 -25.80 -6.44
CA LYS A 480 -33.23 -25.43 -5.05
C LYS A 480 -32.45 -24.15 -4.82
N ILE A 481 -33.17 -23.07 -4.54
CA ILE A 481 -32.64 -21.80 -4.04
C ILE A 481 -31.61 -22.15 -2.96
N SER A 482 -30.32 -22.02 -3.28
CA SER A 482 -29.25 -22.09 -2.29
C SER A 482 -29.45 -20.87 -1.40
N THR A 483 -30.04 -21.07 -0.22
CA THR A 483 -30.06 -20.07 0.84
C THR A 483 -28.64 -19.52 1.01
N MET A 484 -28.47 -18.21 0.88
CA MET A 484 -27.21 -17.52 1.16
C MET A 484 -26.71 -17.99 2.54
N VAL A 485 -25.55 -18.64 2.56
CA VAL A 485 -24.91 -19.08 3.80
C VAL A 485 -24.41 -17.83 4.52
N ARG A 486 -25.02 -17.51 5.66
CA ARG A 486 -24.67 -16.35 6.50
C ARG A 486 -24.61 -16.80 7.95
N ILE A 487 -23.69 -16.20 8.70
CA ILE A 487 -23.62 -16.30 10.15
C ILE A 487 -24.50 -15.20 10.73
N GLU A 488 -25.48 -15.57 11.55
CA GLU A 488 -26.37 -14.62 12.21
C GLU A 488 -25.63 -13.81 13.29
N ASP A 489 -26.08 -12.57 13.52
CA ASP A 489 -25.55 -11.66 14.54
C ASP A 489 -24.03 -11.41 14.46
N PHE A 490 -23.45 -11.51 13.27
CA PHE A 490 -22.03 -11.23 13.00
C PHE A 490 -21.87 -9.76 12.58
N GLU A 491 -21.06 -8.99 13.32
CA GLU A 491 -20.87 -7.55 13.10
C GLU A 491 -19.97 -7.26 11.89
N GLY A 492 -18.96 -8.10 11.70
CA GLY A 492 -18.00 -8.02 10.62
C GLY A 492 -18.61 -8.30 9.23
N MET A 493 -17.76 -8.24 8.21
CA MET A 493 -18.22 -8.44 6.83
C MET A 493 -18.26 -9.93 6.48
N GLN A 494 -19.21 -10.31 5.63
CA GLN A 494 -19.36 -11.66 5.12
C GLN A 494 -19.51 -11.61 3.60
N TYR A 495 -18.78 -12.46 2.89
CA TYR A 495 -18.76 -12.50 1.42
C TYR A 495 -19.04 -13.92 0.98
N SER A 496 -20.23 -14.16 0.46
CA SER A 496 -20.58 -15.48 -0.08
C SER A 496 -20.04 -15.65 -1.49
N ARG A 497 -19.65 -16.88 -1.81
CA ARG A 497 -19.27 -17.26 -3.18
C ARG A 497 -20.42 -17.10 -4.18
N VAL A 498 -21.66 -17.18 -3.69
CA VAL A 498 -22.88 -16.98 -4.47
C VAL A 498 -23.61 -15.76 -3.94
N GLY A 499 -23.81 -14.77 -4.81
CA GLY A 499 -24.43 -13.50 -4.43
C GLY A 499 -24.76 -12.67 -5.65
N ASP A 500 -25.09 -11.40 -5.44
CA ASP A 500 -25.18 -10.46 -6.54
C ASP A 500 -23.79 -10.13 -7.13
N GLU A 501 -23.77 -9.40 -8.25
CA GLU A 501 -22.53 -9.06 -8.94
C GLU A 501 -21.52 -8.29 -8.07
N SER A 502 -22.00 -7.45 -7.15
CA SER A 502 -21.15 -6.69 -6.23
C SER A 502 -20.51 -7.60 -5.20
N GLU A 503 -21.31 -8.49 -4.59
CA GLU A 503 -20.81 -9.44 -3.61
C GLU A 503 -19.82 -10.43 -4.22
N MET A 504 -20.06 -10.93 -5.44
CA MET A 504 -19.11 -11.79 -6.14
C MET A 504 -17.78 -11.08 -6.45
N GLN A 505 -17.81 -9.78 -6.74
CA GLN A 505 -16.59 -8.98 -6.93
C GLN A 505 -15.81 -8.78 -5.62
N GLU A 506 -16.51 -8.51 -4.51
CA GLU A 506 -15.89 -8.38 -3.18
C GLU A 506 -15.34 -9.73 -2.70
N TYR A 507 -16.08 -10.82 -2.88
CA TYR A 507 -15.61 -12.18 -2.64
C TYR A 507 -14.32 -12.46 -3.40
N ALA A 508 -14.29 -12.19 -4.72
CA ALA A 508 -13.09 -12.40 -5.54
C ALA A 508 -11.89 -11.57 -5.05
N PHE A 509 -12.12 -10.35 -4.55
CA PHE A 509 -11.07 -9.52 -3.97
C PHE A 509 -10.49 -10.11 -2.67
N PHE A 510 -11.35 -10.54 -1.73
CA PHE A 510 -10.90 -11.08 -0.44
C PHE A 510 -10.40 -12.53 -0.52
N ASN A 511 -10.74 -13.24 -1.60
CA ASN A 511 -10.27 -14.59 -1.85
C ASN A 511 -8.76 -14.65 -2.16
N GLN A 512 -8.20 -13.56 -2.71
CA GLN A 512 -6.80 -13.48 -3.12
C GLN A 512 -5.83 -13.87 -1.98
N GLN A 513 -4.91 -14.79 -2.27
CA GLN A 513 -3.86 -15.19 -1.33
C GLN A 513 -2.53 -14.52 -1.69
N TYR A 514 -1.89 -13.89 -0.70
CA TYR A 514 -0.69 -13.08 -0.93
C TYR A 514 0.50 -13.87 -1.48
N ALA A 515 0.69 -15.14 -1.09
CA ALA A 515 1.85 -15.92 -1.54
C ALA A 515 1.61 -17.38 -1.92
N THR A 516 0.38 -17.91 -1.83
CA THR A 516 0.10 -19.31 -2.19
C THR A 516 0.49 -19.64 -3.62
N SER A 517 0.11 -18.75 -4.53
CA SER A 517 0.70 -18.55 -5.84
C SER A 517 0.68 -17.04 -6.05
N THR A 518 1.64 -16.44 -6.76
CA THR A 518 1.48 -15.06 -7.25
C THR A 518 0.77 -15.02 -8.59
N TYR A 519 0.47 -16.18 -9.20
CA TYR A 519 -0.28 -16.29 -10.43
C TYR A 519 -1.80 -16.34 -10.24
N GLN A 520 -2.49 -15.30 -10.68
CA GLN A 520 -3.93 -15.08 -10.42
C GLN A 520 -4.85 -16.30 -10.67
N LYS A 521 -4.55 -17.19 -11.63
CA LYS A 521 -5.41 -18.36 -11.91
C LYS A 521 -5.27 -19.51 -10.91
N GLU A 522 -4.18 -19.53 -10.14
CA GLU A 522 -3.88 -20.54 -9.12
C GLU A 522 -4.02 -19.97 -7.69
N HIS A 523 -4.47 -18.71 -7.55
CA HIS A 523 -4.67 -18.01 -6.27
C HIS A 523 -5.85 -18.52 -5.46
N ASP A 524 -6.92 -18.89 -6.15
CA ASP A 524 -8.25 -18.94 -5.56
C ASP A 524 -8.61 -20.36 -5.16
N MET A 525 -8.48 -20.66 -3.88
CA MET A 525 -9.30 -21.70 -3.28
C MET A 525 -10.71 -21.13 -3.11
N ASN A 526 -11.74 -21.96 -3.26
CA ASN A 526 -13.12 -21.48 -3.41
C ASN A 526 -13.96 -21.78 -2.16
N PRO A 527 -13.74 -21.10 -1.01
CA PRO A 527 -14.58 -21.26 0.17
C PRO A 527 -16.03 -20.84 -0.14
N ASP A 528 -17.01 -21.42 0.52
CA ASP A 528 -18.41 -21.01 0.32
C ASP A 528 -18.70 -19.63 0.95
N LEU A 529 -17.93 -19.26 1.98
CA LEU A 529 -18.07 -18.01 2.70
C LEU A 529 -16.70 -17.51 3.18
N ILE A 530 -16.40 -16.24 2.92
CA ILE A 530 -15.27 -15.52 3.53
C ILE A 530 -15.85 -14.55 4.56
N VAL A 531 -15.40 -14.64 5.81
CA VAL A 531 -15.84 -13.77 6.89
C VAL A 531 -14.68 -12.93 7.40
N ARG A 532 -14.93 -11.66 7.67
CA ARG A 532 -13.95 -10.69 8.17
C ARG A 532 -14.43 -10.19 9.53
N PRO A 533 -14.05 -10.88 10.63
CA PRO A 533 -14.45 -10.51 11.98
C PRO A 533 -13.99 -9.10 12.34
N GLN A 534 -14.79 -8.37 13.11
CA GLN A 534 -14.40 -7.08 13.69
C GLN A 534 -13.76 -7.24 15.08
N ASN A 535 -14.11 -8.31 15.81
CA ASN A 535 -13.69 -8.53 17.19
C ASN A 535 -13.74 -10.02 17.59
N ASP A 536 -13.44 -10.31 18.85
CA ASP A 536 -13.47 -11.69 19.37
C ASP A 536 -14.86 -12.35 19.29
N GLN A 537 -15.95 -11.60 19.47
CA GLN A 537 -17.30 -12.16 19.43
C GLN A 537 -17.64 -12.69 18.04
N ASP A 538 -17.27 -11.95 16.99
CA ASP A 538 -17.41 -12.42 15.62
C ASP A 538 -16.61 -13.71 15.37
N VAL A 539 -15.37 -13.79 15.83
CA VAL A 539 -14.55 -15.01 15.69
C VAL A 539 -15.22 -16.18 16.41
N ILE A 540 -15.71 -15.98 17.64
CA ILE A 540 -16.42 -17.01 18.42
C ILE A 540 -17.68 -17.46 17.67
N ARG A 541 -18.48 -16.52 17.14
CA ARG A 541 -19.68 -16.84 16.34
C ARG A 541 -19.33 -17.66 15.11
N ALA A 542 -18.28 -17.29 14.37
CA ALA A 542 -17.85 -18.05 13.19
C ALA A 542 -17.39 -19.47 13.53
N VAL A 543 -16.62 -19.64 14.60
CA VAL A 543 -16.17 -20.98 15.05
C VAL A 543 -17.36 -21.83 15.53
N ASN A 544 -18.27 -21.26 16.33
CA ASN A 544 -19.45 -21.97 16.81
C ASN A 544 -20.39 -22.35 15.66
N TRP A 545 -20.66 -21.41 14.75
CA TRP A 545 -21.49 -21.65 13.57
C TRP A 545 -20.89 -22.75 12.69
N ALA A 546 -19.56 -22.73 12.48
CA ALA A 546 -18.89 -23.76 11.69
C ALA A 546 -19.02 -25.15 12.31
N ARG A 547 -18.84 -25.24 13.64
CA ARG A 547 -19.02 -26.47 14.43
C ARG A 547 -20.46 -26.99 14.35
N GLU A 548 -21.45 -26.13 14.57
CA GLU A 548 -22.88 -26.47 14.54
C GLU A 548 -23.33 -26.98 13.16
N ASN A 549 -22.76 -26.41 12.09
CA ASN A 549 -23.08 -26.76 10.71
C ASN A 549 -22.18 -27.84 10.11
N LYS A 550 -21.22 -28.39 10.88
CA LYS A 550 -20.25 -29.39 10.40
C LYS A 550 -19.54 -28.94 9.12
N VAL A 551 -19.05 -27.70 9.14
CA VAL A 551 -18.23 -27.10 8.08
C VAL A 551 -16.88 -26.70 8.67
N ALA A 552 -15.83 -26.82 7.86
CA ALA A 552 -14.49 -26.59 8.34
C ALA A 552 -14.04 -25.14 8.07
N VAL A 553 -13.04 -24.68 8.81
CA VAL A 553 -12.54 -23.31 8.89
C VAL A 553 -11.07 -23.23 8.49
N ALA A 554 -10.76 -22.37 7.53
CA ALA A 554 -9.40 -21.88 7.29
C ALA A 554 -9.20 -20.50 7.92
N VAL A 555 -7.98 -20.21 8.40
CA VAL A 555 -7.65 -18.93 9.02
C VAL A 555 -6.59 -18.20 8.20
N LYS A 556 -6.90 -16.95 7.85
CA LYS A 556 -6.01 -16.05 7.10
C LYS A 556 -5.71 -14.83 7.94
N SER A 557 -4.43 -14.49 8.11
CA SER A 557 -4.01 -13.15 8.55
C SER A 557 -3.42 -12.36 7.39
N GLY A 558 -2.30 -12.83 6.84
CA GLY A 558 -1.63 -12.22 5.67
C GLY A 558 -1.67 -13.05 4.39
N GLY A 559 -2.24 -14.25 4.38
CA GLY A 559 -2.34 -15.11 3.18
C GLY A 559 -0.99 -15.63 2.64
N HIS A 560 0.08 -15.57 3.45
CA HIS A 560 1.43 -16.02 3.07
C HIS A 560 1.66 -17.49 3.43
N GLN A 561 0.86 -18.39 2.86
CA GLN A 561 1.02 -19.83 3.05
C GLN A 561 1.05 -20.51 1.67
N TYR A 562 2.19 -21.09 1.32
CA TYR A 562 2.52 -21.53 -0.03
C TYR A 562 1.80 -22.81 -0.50
N SER A 563 1.25 -23.63 0.39
CA SER A 563 0.41 -24.80 0.02
C SER A 563 -1.09 -24.49 0.00
N GLY A 564 -1.47 -23.26 0.35
CA GLY A 564 -2.86 -22.79 0.38
C GLY A 564 -3.53 -22.97 1.73
N ALA A 565 -2.88 -23.51 2.76
CA ALA A 565 -3.51 -23.78 4.05
C ALA A 565 -4.10 -22.55 4.78
N SER A 566 -3.85 -21.32 4.29
CA SER A 566 -4.55 -20.10 4.72
C SER A 566 -5.95 -19.91 4.11
N SER A 567 -6.43 -20.83 3.26
CA SER A 567 -7.76 -20.83 2.66
C SER A 567 -8.36 -22.25 2.62
N THR A 568 -9.55 -22.40 2.03
CA THR A 568 -10.26 -23.68 1.91
C THR A 568 -11.16 -23.71 0.66
N SER A 569 -11.84 -24.82 0.40
CA SER A 569 -12.74 -24.99 -0.74
C SER A 569 -14.04 -25.73 -0.38
N GLY A 570 -15.00 -25.70 -1.30
CA GLY A 570 -16.29 -26.38 -1.13
C GLY A 570 -17.17 -25.68 -0.10
N LYS A 571 -17.88 -26.45 0.73
CA LYS A 571 -18.81 -25.93 1.75
C LYS A 571 -18.17 -25.25 2.97
N ASN A 572 -16.84 -25.14 2.97
CA ASN A 572 -16.05 -24.67 4.10
C ASN A 572 -15.89 -23.14 4.05
N ILE A 573 -15.52 -22.55 5.18
CA ILE A 573 -15.42 -21.09 5.33
C ILE A 573 -13.99 -20.62 5.61
N GLN A 574 -13.68 -19.39 5.22
CA GLN A 574 -12.42 -18.73 5.53
C GLN A 574 -12.66 -17.57 6.52
N ILE A 575 -11.96 -17.58 7.65
CA ILE A 575 -11.89 -16.44 8.57
C ILE A 575 -10.68 -15.59 8.19
N ASP A 576 -10.91 -14.41 7.63
CA ASP A 576 -9.88 -13.44 7.27
C ASP A 576 -9.74 -12.37 8.35
N LEU A 577 -8.68 -12.51 9.13
CA LEU A 577 -8.28 -11.63 10.22
C LEU A 577 -7.43 -10.43 9.75
N GLY A 578 -7.18 -10.22 8.46
CA GLY A 578 -6.17 -9.28 7.96
C GLY A 578 -6.31 -7.83 8.46
N ASN A 579 -7.49 -7.47 8.99
CA ASN A 579 -7.74 -6.17 9.60
C ASN A 579 -8.42 -6.21 10.99
N THR A 580 -8.48 -7.37 11.65
CA THR A 580 -9.23 -7.55 12.92
C THR A 580 -8.43 -7.11 14.15
N TYR A 581 -7.18 -7.58 14.28
CA TYR A 581 -6.34 -7.42 15.48
C TYR A 581 -5.08 -6.62 15.15
N LYS A 582 -5.19 -5.29 15.28
CA LYS A 582 -4.11 -4.32 14.96
C LYS A 582 -3.46 -3.72 16.20
N ASP A 583 -3.68 -4.31 17.37
CA ASP A 583 -3.07 -3.88 18.62
C ASP A 583 -1.55 -4.07 18.61
N LEU A 584 -0.81 -3.04 19.03
CA LEU A 584 0.64 -3.07 19.11
C LEU A 584 1.14 -2.14 20.22
N MET A 585 1.57 -2.70 21.34
CA MET A 585 1.94 -1.92 22.53
C MET A 585 2.98 -2.62 23.41
N ILE A 586 3.90 -1.84 23.99
CA ILE A 586 4.83 -2.31 25.03
C ILE A 586 4.04 -2.54 26.32
N LEU A 587 4.25 -3.69 26.96
CA LEU A 587 3.67 -4.04 28.25
C LEU A 587 4.66 -3.77 29.38
N LYS A 588 4.14 -3.45 30.56
CA LYS A 588 4.91 -3.53 31.81
C LYS A 588 4.93 -4.99 32.26
N PRO A 589 6.10 -5.65 32.33
CA PRO A 589 6.17 -7.04 32.73
C PRO A 589 5.75 -7.18 34.20
N LYS A 590 4.88 -8.14 34.50
CA LYS A 590 4.45 -8.44 35.88
C LYS A 590 5.54 -9.17 36.67
N GLU A 591 6.35 -9.95 35.96
CA GLU A 591 7.48 -10.69 36.51
C GLU A 591 8.80 -10.06 36.04
N PRO A 592 9.91 -10.20 36.79
CA PRO A 592 11.21 -9.72 36.35
C PRO A 592 11.63 -10.37 35.04
N ILE A 593 11.93 -9.54 34.04
CA ILE A 593 12.55 -9.96 32.78
C ILE A 593 13.99 -9.43 32.72
N ALA A 594 14.80 -10.01 31.84
CA ALA A 594 16.17 -9.54 31.65
C ALA A 594 16.19 -8.06 31.25
N ASP A 595 17.13 -7.28 31.80
CA ASP A 595 17.18 -5.82 31.58
C ASP A 595 17.31 -5.44 30.10
N ASN A 596 17.89 -6.31 29.28
CA ASN A 596 17.98 -6.12 27.82
C ASN A 596 16.72 -6.53 27.04
N ARG A 597 15.59 -6.76 27.73
CA ARG A 597 14.32 -7.20 27.15
C ARG A 597 13.14 -6.33 27.58
N THR A 598 12.07 -6.40 26.79
CA THR A 598 10.73 -5.93 27.16
C THR A 598 9.67 -6.82 26.53
N LEU A 599 8.41 -6.67 26.92
CA LEU A 599 7.29 -7.41 26.34
C LEU A 599 6.49 -6.49 25.42
N VAL A 600 6.06 -7.01 24.28
CA VAL A 600 5.17 -6.33 23.34
C VAL A 600 3.95 -7.22 23.10
N TYR A 601 2.76 -6.64 23.24
CA TYR A 601 1.50 -7.25 22.84
C TYR A 601 1.25 -6.94 21.37
N ILE A 602 1.07 -7.98 20.56
CA ILE A 602 1.01 -7.91 19.10
C ILE A 602 -0.24 -8.63 18.61
N GLY A 603 -1.16 -7.91 17.97
CA GLY A 603 -2.28 -8.49 17.24
C GLY A 603 -1.81 -9.22 15.98
N VAL A 604 -2.44 -10.34 15.64
CA VAL A 604 -2.00 -11.20 14.52
C VAL A 604 -2.14 -10.55 13.14
N SER A 605 -2.90 -9.46 13.03
CA SER A 605 -3.11 -8.71 11.78
C SER A 605 -2.01 -7.69 11.53
N ILE A 606 -1.09 -7.47 12.47
CA ILE A 606 0.11 -6.66 12.25
C ILE A 606 0.97 -7.33 11.17
N THR A 607 1.40 -6.53 10.18
CA THR A 607 2.32 -6.99 9.14
C THR A 607 3.78 -6.88 9.61
N MET A 608 4.71 -7.61 9.00
CA MET A 608 6.14 -7.48 9.31
C MET A 608 6.64 -6.04 9.13
N MET A 609 6.14 -5.32 8.13
CA MET A 609 6.48 -3.92 7.91
C MET A 609 5.99 -3.02 9.05
N ASP A 610 4.76 -3.20 9.52
CA ASP A 610 4.19 -2.43 10.64
C ASP A 610 4.94 -2.74 11.95
N LEU A 611 5.23 -4.02 12.20
CA LEU A 611 6.01 -4.45 13.36
C LEU A 611 7.41 -3.84 13.34
N ASN A 612 8.14 -3.96 12.23
CA ASN A 612 9.49 -3.40 12.12
C ASN A 612 9.50 -1.88 12.30
N LYS A 613 8.52 -1.17 11.71
CA LYS A 613 8.37 0.28 11.90
C LYS A 613 8.17 0.66 13.37
N TYR A 614 7.32 -0.06 14.09
CA TYR A 614 7.09 0.17 15.52
C TYR A 614 8.34 -0.11 16.37
N LEU A 615 8.98 -1.26 16.14
CA LEU A 615 10.21 -1.66 16.83
C LEU A 615 11.33 -0.64 16.59
N LYS A 616 11.48 -0.16 15.35
CA LYS A 616 12.41 0.91 14.99
C LYS A 616 12.17 2.20 15.79
N GLN A 617 10.92 2.66 15.83
CA GLN A 617 10.53 3.87 16.56
C GLN A 617 10.75 3.77 18.07
N THR A 618 10.62 2.57 18.63
CA THR A 618 10.78 2.29 20.06
C THR A 618 12.18 1.84 20.46
N LYS A 619 13.14 1.79 19.51
CA LYS A 619 14.50 1.30 19.73
C LYS A 619 14.55 -0.14 20.25
N LEU A 620 13.65 -0.96 19.74
CA LEU A 620 13.53 -2.38 20.00
C LEU A 620 13.79 -3.19 18.71
N PHE A 621 14.07 -4.47 18.85
CA PHE A 621 14.12 -5.41 17.72
C PHE A 621 13.79 -6.83 18.17
N VAL A 622 13.46 -7.70 17.23
CA VAL A 622 13.25 -9.14 17.43
C VAL A 622 13.51 -9.86 16.11
N PRO A 623 13.94 -11.13 16.09
CA PRO A 623 14.07 -11.89 14.84
C PRO A 623 12.74 -11.90 14.10
N THR A 624 12.72 -11.49 12.83
CA THR A 624 11.52 -11.46 11.99
C THR A 624 11.87 -11.82 10.56
N GLY A 625 10.84 -12.17 9.78
CA GLY A 625 10.95 -12.40 8.35
C GLY A 625 11.18 -11.12 7.55
N GLN A 626 11.48 -11.28 6.27
CA GLN A 626 11.88 -10.18 5.40
C GLN A 626 10.74 -9.60 4.55
N CYS A 627 9.67 -10.35 4.30
CA CYS A 627 8.59 -9.93 3.40
C CYS A 627 7.59 -9.02 4.13
N ALA A 628 7.41 -7.79 3.63
CA ALA A 628 6.65 -6.73 4.30
C ALA A 628 5.22 -7.10 4.72
N TYR A 629 4.47 -7.79 3.87
CA TYR A 629 3.03 -8.02 4.09
C TYR A 629 2.69 -9.32 4.82
N VAL A 630 3.70 -10.10 5.22
CA VAL A 630 3.49 -11.29 6.05
C VAL A 630 2.86 -10.89 7.38
N GLY A 631 1.72 -11.49 7.72
CA GLY A 631 1.06 -11.28 9.01
C GLY A 631 1.77 -12.03 10.15
N VAL A 632 1.89 -11.39 11.31
CA VAL A 632 2.53 -11.97 12.51
C VAL A 632 1.89 -13.30 12.91
N GLY A 633 0.57 -13.46 12.72
CA GLY A 633 -0.18 -14.68 13.05
C GLY A 633 0.43 -15.98 12.54
N GLY A 634 0.50 -16.14 11.22
CA GLY A 634 1.12 -17.31 10.59
C GLY A 634 2.63 -17.37 10.80
N HIS A 635 3.31 -16.21 10.80
CA HIS A 635 4.75 -16.12 10.98
C HIS A 635 5.23 -16.77 12.29
N GLY A 636 4.52 -16.50 13.39
CA GLY A 636 4.80 -17.14 14.68
C GLY A 636 4.58 -18.66 14.67
N GLN A 637 3.54 -19.15 14.02
CA GLN A 637 3.24 -20.60 13.97
C GLN A 637 4.25 -21.40 13.13
N THR A 638 4.95 -20.77 12.18
CA THR A 638 5.95 -21.44 11.32
C THR A 638 7.40 -21.17 11.71
N GLY A 639 7.65 -20.69 12.92
CA GLY A 639 8.99 -20.40 13.44
C GLY A 639 9.34 -18.93 13.33
N GLY A 640 9.01 -18.33 12.20
CA GLY A 640 9.42 -16.97 11.87
C GLY A 640 10.91 -16.91 11.58
N TYR A 641 11.28 -17.58 10.49
CA TYR A 641 12.62 -17.60 9.91
C TYR A 641 12.96 -16.22 9.35
N GLY A 642 14.22 -15.82 9.52
CA GLY A 642 14.72 -14.55 9.02
C GLY A 642 16.19 -14.34 9.34
N GLN A 643 16.72 -13.16 8.97
CA GLN A 643 18.16 -12.88 8.98
C GLN A 643 18.84 -13.14 10.33
N LEU A 644 18.18 -12.77 11.43
CA LEU A 644 18.74 -12.88 12.79
C LEU A 644 18.74 -14.31 13.37
N GLY A 645 18.47 -15.32 12.55
CA GLY A 645 18.34 -16.71 13.00
C GLY A 645 19.54 -17.23 13.77
N ARG A 646 20.77 -16.93 13.33
CA ARG A 646 21.98 -17.41 14.00
C ARG A 646 22.21 -16.66 15.31
N SER A 647 22.13 -15.33 15.28
CA SER A 647 22.43 -14.49 16.43
C SER A 647 21.37 -14.60 17.54
N PHE A 648 20.10 -14.64 17.16
CA PHE A 648 18.97 -14.42 18.08
C PHE A 648 17.87 -15.49 18.01
N GLY A 649 17.96 -16.45 17.10
CA GLY A 649 17.01 -17.54 16.98
C GLY A 649 15.80 -17.14 16.15
N LEU A 650 14.72 -17.90 16.31
CA LEU A 650 13.49 -17.72 15.55
C LEU A 650 12.54 -16.74 16.23
N PHE A 651 11.64 -16.07 15.50
CA PHE A 651 10.62 -15.20 16.10
C PHE A 651 9.82 -15.94 17.17
N GLY A 652 9.42 -17.18 16.88
CA GLY A 652 8.65 -18.04 17.77
C GLY A 652 9.36 -18.41 19.09
N ASP A 653 10.70 -18.39 19.12
CA ASP A 653 11.45 -18.63 20.36
C ASP A 653 11.20 -17.54 21.42
N ASN A 654 10.69 -16.38 20.97
CA ASN A 654 10.47 -15.19 21.77
C ASN A 654 9.00 -14.99 22.18
N ILE A 655 8.09 -15.88 21.75
CA ILE A 655 6.68 -15.82 22.14
C ILE A 655 6.56 -16.31 23.60
N ARG A 656 5.82 -15.56 24.41
CA ARG A 656 5.53 -15.86 25.83
C ARG A 656 4.09 -16.28 26.05
N THR A 657 3.17 -15.70 25.30
CA THR A 657 1.73 -16.00 25.41
C THR A 657 1.10 -16.01 24.03
N ILE A 658 0.22 -16.98 23.81
CA ILE A 658 -0.59 -17.14 22.59
C ILE A 658 -2.05 -17.00 23.02
N ARG A 659 -2.72 -15.91 22.64
CA ARG A 659 -4.15 -15.71 22.90
C ARG A 659 -4.95 -16.18 21.70
N MET A 660 -5.87 -17.12 21.89
CA MET A 660 -6.62 -17.73 20.78
C MET A 660 -8.07 -18.06 21.13
N VAL A 661 -8.93 -18.11 20.12
CA VAL A 661 -10.26 -18.71 20.18
C VAL A 661 -10.13 -20.18 19.78
N CYS A 662 -10.48 -21.08 20.70
CA CYS A 662 -10.42 -22.52 20.48
C CYS A 662 -11.67 -23.07 19.78
N HIS A 663 -11.67 -24.35 19.41
CA HIS A 663 -12.79 -25.05 18.75
C HIS A 663 -14.14 -24.98 19.51
N ASP A 664 -14.09 -24.78 20.83
CA ASP A 664 -15.25 -24.66 21.70
C ASP A 664 -15.80 -23.22 21.79
N GLY A 665 -15.17 -22.26 21.11
CA GLY A 665 -15.55 -20.85 21.16
C GLY A 665 -15.06 -20.13 22.43
N VAL A 666 -14.19 -20.74 23.22
CA VAL A 666 -13.62 -20.13 24.43
C VAL A 666 -12.27 -19.50 24.10
N ILE A 667 -12.05 -18.28 24.60
CA ILE A 667 -10.77 -17.58 24.51
C ILE A 667 -9.83 -18.14 25.57
N ARG A 668 -8.61 -18.51 25.17
CA ARG A 668 -7.56 -18.98 26.07
C ARG A 668 -6.25 -18.26 25.80
N ASP A 669 -5.55 -17.92 26.88
CA ASP A 669 -4.15 -17.57 26.85
C ASP A 669 -3.33 -18.84 27.09
N ILE A 670 -2.45 -19.19 26.16
CA ILE A 670 -1.62 -20.39 26.21
C ILE A 670 -0.17 -19.96 26.45
N THR A 671 0.45 -20.49 27.51
CA THR A 671 1.85 -20.27 27.89
C THR A 671 2.54 -21.60 28.18
N LYS A 672 3.86 -21.59 28.37
CA LYS A 672 4.64 -22.78 28.75
C LYS A 672 4.25 -23.30 30.13
N GLU A 673 3.74 -22.44 31.00
CA GLU A 673 3.42 -22.75 32.39
C GLU A 673 1.99 -23.30 32.52
N ASN A 674 1.03 -22.74 31.79
CA ASN A 674 -0.38 -23.12 31.95
C ASN A 674 -0.83 -24.26 31.02
N ASN A 675 -0.20 -24.43 29.85
CA ASN A 675 -0.55 -25.46 28.88
C ASN A 675 0.65 -25.75 27.95
N PRO A 676 1.71 -26.39 28.48
CA PRO A 676 2.96 -26.64 27.75
C PRO A 676 2.78 -27.46 26.47
N GLU A 677 1.89 -28.45 26.48
CA GLU A 677 1.65 -29.30 25.30
C GLU A 677 1.04 -28.50 24.14
N MET A 678 0.04 -27.66 24.42
CA MET A 678 -0.58 -26.82 23.39
C MET A 678 0.37 -25.72 22.91
N PHE A 679 1.14 -25.10 23.82
CA PHE A 679 2.15 -24.11 23.47
C PHE A 679 3.20 -24.71 22.52
N TYR A 680 3.72 -25.90 22.87
CA TYR A 680 4.64 -26.65 22.04
C TYR A 680 4.03 -26.97 20.66
N ALA A 681 2.80 -27.47 20.62
CA ALA A 681 2.15 -27.90 19.40
C ALA A 681 1.83 -26.76 18.43
N ILE A 682 1.36 -25.61 18.91
CA ILE A 682 1.06 -24.44 18.07
C ILE A 682 2.33 -23.92 17.37
N LEU A 683 3.46 -23.90 18.09
CA LEU A 683 4.73 -23.38 17.61
C LEU A 683 5.53 -24.46 16.85
N GLY A 684 4.92 -24.99 15.78
CA GLY A 684 5.53 -25.97 14.86
C GLY A 684 4.55 -26.97 14.24
N GLY A 685 3.28 -26.99 14.66
CA GLY A 685 2.24 -27.87 14.14
C GLY A 685 1.40 -27.28 12.99
N SER A 686 1.99 -26.46 12.11
CA SER A 686 1.37 -25.76 10.97
C SER A 686 0.30 -24.70 11.33
N PRO A 687 0.24 -23.56 10.61
CA PRO A 687 -0.73 -22.50 10.89
C PRO A 687 -2.19 -22.96 10.79
N GLY A 688 -3.02 -22.48 11.71
CA GLY A 688 -4.48 -22.68 11.67
C GLY A 688 -4.95 -24.03 12.22
N ASN A 689 -4.05 -24.89 12.67
CA ASN A 689 -4.36 -26.24 13.14
C ASN A 689 -4.91 -26.34 14.57
N PHE A 690 -4.90 -25.29 15.37
CA PHE A 690 -5.20 -25.44 16.80
C PHE A 690 -6.30 -24.50 17.28
N GLY A 691 -6.70 -23.56 16.43
CA GLY A 691 -7.64 -22.51 16.73
C GLY A 691 -7.30 -21.21 16.01
N VAL A 692 -8.08 -20.17 16.32
CA VAL A 692 -7.92 -18.84 15.74
C VAL A 692 -7.08 -18.00 16.68
N ILE A 693 -5.78 -17.86 16.40
CA ILE A 693 -4.89 -17.00 17.19
C ILE A 693 -5.25 -15.54 16.93
N THR A 694 -5.40 -14.76 18.01
CA THR A 694 -5.78 -13.34 17.97
C THR A 694 -4.60 -12.44 18.28
N HIS A 695 -3.76 -12.81 19.26
CA HIS A 695 -2.63 -12.02 19.71
C HIS A 695 -1.48 -12.87 20.24
N TYR A 696 -0.29 -12.29 20.24
CA TYR A 696 0.88 -12.79 20.96
C TYR A 696 1.36 -11.77 21.98
N ILE A 697 1.92 -12.26 23.10
CA ILE A 697 2.89 -11.49 23.88
C ILE A 697 4.27 -11.98 23.48
N VAL A 698 5.10 -11.08 22.97
CA VAL A 698 6.45 -11.38 22.47
C VAL A 698 7.48 -10.64 23.30
N GLU A 699 8.51 -11.35 23.71
CA GLU A 699 9.68 -10.77 24.33
C GLU A 699 10.62 -10.20 23.26
N VAL A 700 10.91 -8.90 23.32
CA VAL A 700 11.72 -8.19 22.33
C VAL A 700 12.96 -7.60 22.98
N TYR A 701 13.95 -7.24 22.16
CA TYR A 701 15.30 -6.88 22.56
C TYR A 701 15.46 -5.36 22.53
N LYS A 702 16.09 -4.77 23.56
CA LYS A 702 16.43 -3.34 23.58
C LYS A 702 17.70 -3.10 22.78
N SER A 703 17.66 -2.27 21.72
CA SER A 703 18.83 -2.01 20.86
C SER A 703 20.05 -1.50 21.64
N SER A 704 19.84 -0.66 22.65
CA SER A 704 20.89 -0.09 23.48
C SER A 704 21.71 -1.12 24.27
N SER A 705 21.17 -2.32 24.48
CA SER A 705 21.87 -3.41 25.16
C SER A 705 22.82 -4.20 24.24
N TYR A 706 22.79 -3.92 22.95
CA TYR A 706 23.56 -4.61 21.90
C TYR A 706 24.57 -3.67 21.26
N LEU A 707 25.10 -2.76 22.07
CA LEU A 707 26.24 -1.92 21.75
C LEU A 707 27.52 -2.67 22.13
N GLY A 708 28.49 -2.69 21.22
CA GLY A 708 29.80 -3.27 21.47
C GLY A 708 30.60 -2.46 22.50
N THR A 709 31.64 -3.05 23.06
CA THR A 709 32.51 -2.32 24.03
C THR A 709 33.58 -1.47 23.34
N VAL A 710 33.98 -1.89 22.14
CA VAL A 710 35.00 -1.26 21.29
C VAL A 710 34.31 -0.68 20.05
N ALA A 711 34.80 0.48 19.61
CA ALA A 711 34.31 1.12 18.40
C ALA A 711 34.77 0.34 17.16
N GLY A 712 33.85 0.09 16.22
CA GLY A 712 34.16 -0.45 14.91
C GLY A 712 34.87 0.56 13.99
N PRO A 713 35.03 0.24 12.69
CA PRO A 713 35.83 1.03 11.75
C PRO A 713 35.39 2.49 11.62
N ASN A 714 34.09 2.78 11.76
CA ASN A 714 33.55 4.15 11.69
C ASN A 714 33.38 4.82 13.06
N GLY A 715 33.98 4.28 14.13
CA GLY A 715 33.89 4.85 15.48
C GLY A 715 32.61 4.51 16.25
N PHE A 716 31.63 3.86 15.62
CA PHE A 716 30.39 3.43 16.27
C PHE A 716 30.60 2.16 17.09
N LYS A 717 30.03 2.12 18.30
CA LYS A 717 30.12 0.97 19.21
C LYS A 717 28.89 0.07 19.10
N GLY A 718 28.58 -0.42 17.92
CA GLY A 718 27.38 -1.24 17.75
C GLY A 718 27.49 -2.22 16.58
N PRO A 719 26.35 -2.77 16.16
CA PRO A 719 26.29 -3.70 15.04
C PRO A 719 26.84 -3.09 13.75
N HIS A 720 27.48 -3.94 12.95
CA HIS A 720 28.05 -3.61 11.64
C HIS A 720 27.38 -4.46 10.56
N GLY A 721 27.10 -3.89 9.40
CA GLY A 721 26.39 -4.58 8.34
C GLY A 721 26.80 -4.14 6.94
N ILE A 722 26.65 -5.06 5.99
CA ILE A 722 26.80 -4.84 4.55
C ILE A 722 25.51 -5.25 3.85
N LYS A 723 25.00 -4.35 3.03
CA LYS A 723 23.95 -4.59 2.03
C LYS A 723 24.51 -4.26 0.66
N ALA A 724 24.62 -5.26 -0.20
CA ALA A 724 25.25 -5.07 -1.50
C ALA A 724 24.49 -5.79 -2.63
N LEU A 725 24.70 -5.29 -3.85
CA LEU A 725 24.06 -5.69 -5.09
C LEU A 725 25.09 -5.81 -6.19
N TRP A 726 25.14 -6.97 -6.83
CA TRP A 726 25.90 -7.20 -8.04
C TRP A 726 24.98 -7.67 -9.16
N LEU A 727 25.40 -7.44 -10.39
CA LEU A 727 24.95 -8.24 -11.52
C LEU A 727 25.22 -9.72 -11.26
N TYR A 728 24.36 -10.59 -11.77
CA TYR A 728 24.62 -12.01 -11.70
C TYR A 728 25.94 -12.34 -12.40
N SER A 729 26.83 -12.97 -11.63
CA SER A 729 28.07 -13.56 -12.10
C SER A 729 28.29 -14.84 -11.31
N LYS A 730 28.71 -15.91 -12.01
CA LYS A 730 29.05 -17.19 -11.40
C LYS A 730 30.10 -17.02 -10.31
N GLU A 731 31.12 -16.20 -10.57
CA GLU A 731 32.26 -15.96 -9.68
C GLU A 731 31.85 -15.26 -8.38
N VAL A 732 30.99 -14.22 -8.50
CA VAL A 732 30.44 -13.51 -7.34
C VAL A 732 29.62 -14.48 -6.49
N LEU A 733 28.72 -15.24 -7.12
CA LEU A 733 27.84 -16.16 -6.40
C LEU A 733 28.65 -17.26 -5.70
N THR A 734 29.61 -17.88 -6.38
CA THR A 734 30.51 -18.89 -5.80
C THR A 734 31.20 -18.34 -4.55
N THR A 735 31.83 -17.17 -4.64
CA THR A 735 32.56 -16.58 -3.50
C THR A 735 31.66 -16.31 -2.30
N LEU A 736 30.44 -15.80 -2.53
CA LEU A 736 29.49 -15.52 -1.46
C LEU A 736 28.94 -16.82 -0.83
N LEU A 737 28.73 -17.86 -1.62
CA LEU A 737 28.25 -19.16 -1.13
C LEU A 737 29.36 -19.98 -0.46
N ASP A 738 30.62 -19.81 -0.86
CA ASP A 738 31.77 -20.36 -0.14
C ASP A 738 31.84 -19.81 1.27
N ALA A 739 31.60 -18.50 1.46
CA ALA A 739 31.50 -17.92 2.80
C ALA A 739 30.36 -18.54 3.64
N ILE A 740 29.22 -18.87 3.02
CA ILE A 740 28.13 -19.60 3.71
C ILE A 740 28.57 -21.03 4.07
N ALA A 741 29.22 -21.75 3.15
CA ALA A 741 29.69 -23.11 3.36
C ALA A 741 30.75 -23.18 4.47
N GLU A 742 31.74 -22.29 4.46
CA GLU A 742 32.75 -22.17 5.51
C GLU A 742 32.12 -21.93 6.88
N MET A 743 31.14 -21.00 6.96
CA MET A 743 30.41 -20.71 8.20
C MET A 743 29.56 -21.89 8.69
N ALA A 744 29.07 -22.73 7.77
CA ALA A 744 28.24 -23.89 8.08
C ALA A 744 29.09 -25.11 8.50
N ASP A 745 30.26 -25.27 7.88
CA ASP A 745 31.21 -26.36 8.13
C ASP A 745 31.98 -26.17 9.45
N ASP A 746 32.10 -24.94 9.95
CA ASP A 746 32.63 -24.67 11.29
C ASP A 746 31.52 -24.77 12.37
N PRO A 747 31.46 -25.87 13.16
CA PRO A 747 30.45 -26.02 14.20
C PRO A 747 30.64 -25.06 15.37
N THR A 748 31.80 -24.41 15.49
CA THR A 748 32.14 -23.48 16.57
C THR A 748 32.05 -22.02 16.16
N PHE A 749 31.72 -21.74 14.90
CA PHE A 749 31.66 -20.39 14.34
C PHE A 749 30.83 -19.46 15.26
N PRO A 750 31.33 -18.26 15.60
CA PRO A 750 30.64 -17.37 16.52
C PRO A 750 29.22 -17.02 16.02
N ARG A 751 28.26 -17.01 16.94
CA ARG A 751 26.84 -16.86 16.55
C ARG A 751 26.45 -15.47 16.09
N GLY A 752 27.22 -14.43 16.43
CA GLY A 752 26.89 -13.03 16.18
C GLY A 752 26.96 -12.61 14.71
N PHE A 753 27.31 -13.54 13.82
CA PHE A 753 27.40 -13.34 12.38
C PHE A 753 26.17 -13.93 11.69
N ASP A 754 25.45 -13.11 10.94
CA ASP A 754 24.35 -13.52 10.08
C ASP A 754 24.69 -13.23 8.62
N LEU A 755 24.45 -14.22 7.75
CA LEU A 755 24.79 -14.15 6.33
C LEU A 755 23.67 -14.77 5.47
N CYS A 756 23.22 -14.00 4.49
CA CYS A 756 22.22 -14.42 3.53
C CYS A 756 22.54 -13.86 2.15
N VAL A 757 22.43 -14.73 1.16
CA VAL A 757 22.64 -14.42 -0.26
C VAL A 757 21.35 -14.71 -1.00
N SER A 758 20.89 -13.76 -1.81
CA SER A 758 19.71 -13.93 -2.65
C SER A 758 20.06 -13.69 -4.11
N VAL A 759 19.40 -14.41 -5.02
CA VAL A 759 19.51 -14.18 -6.47
C VAL A 759 18.11 -13.94 -7.01
N ILE A 760 17.90 -12.81 -7.66
CA ILE A 760 16.57 -12.40 -8.14
C ILE A 760 16.63 -12.07 -9.63
N SER A 761 15.60 -12.51 -10.36
CA SER A 761 15.43 -12.26 -11.80
C SER A 761 15.12 -10.82 -12.17
N THR A 762 15.08 -10.59 -13.48
CA THR A 762 15.09 -9.30 -14.17
C THR A 762 13.91 -8.36 -13.90
N ASP A 763 12.81 -8.90 -13.40
CA ASP A 763 11.55 -8.17 -13.22
C ASP A 763 11.34 -7.65 -11.79
N PHE A 764 12.29 -7.88 -10.87
CA PHE A 764 12.15 -7.38 -9.52
C PHE A 764 12.49 -5.88 -9.46
N PRO A 765 11.62 -5.02 -8.89
CA PRO A 765 11.85 -3.58 -8.84
C PRO A 765 12.95 -3.25 -7.81
N MET A 766 14.22 -3.38 -8.22
CA MET A 766 15.39 -3.23 -7.35
C MET A 766 15.43 -1.89 -6.60
N SER A 767 14.87 -0.83 -7.20
CA SER A 767 14.75 0.50 -6.58
C SER A 767 13.87 0.55 -5.33
N THR A 768 13.09 -0.49 -5.08
CA THR A 768 12.35 -0.65 -3.83
C THR A 768 13.26 -1.19 -2.72
N LEU A 769 14.23 -2.05 -3.06
CA LEU A 769 15.12 -2.70 -2.11
C LEU A 769 16.30 -1.82 -1.72
N PHE A 770 16.83 -1.05 -2.66
CA PHE A 770 17.91 -0.10 -2.49
C PHE A 770 17.37 1.30 -2.79
N LYS A 771 17.15 2.09 -1.73
CA LYS A 771 16.54 3.43 -1.85
C LYS A 771 17.41 4.39 -2.64
N GLU A 772 18.72 4.16 -2.63
CA GLU A 772 19.74 4.90 -3.35
C GLU A 772 19.50 4.87 -4.86
N LEU A 773 18.89 3.79 -5.37
CA LEU A 773 18.53 3.66 -6.80
C LEU A 773 17.40 4.60 -7.22
N LYS A 774 16.74 5.30 -6.29
CA LYS A 774 15.78 6.36 -6.62
C LYS A 774 16.48 7.67 -7.01
N ASP A 775 17.76 7.82 -6.70
CA ASP A 775 18.57 8.95 -7.16
C ASP A 775 18.90 8.74 -8.65
N ALA A 776 18.53 9.71 -9.48
CA ALA A 776 18.71 9.63 -10.93
C ALA A 776 20.19 9.47 -11.34
N ASN A 777 21.12 10.05 -10.58
CA ASN A 777 22.55 9.95 -10.87
C ASN A 777 23.11 8.58 -10.50
N VAL A 778 22.66 8.01 -9.37
CA VAL A 778 23.00 6.62 -8.97
C VAL A 778 22.46 5.65 -10.00
N TRP A 779 21.19 5.85 -10.40
CA TRP A 779 20.54 5.03 -11.43
C TRP A 779 21.28 5.09 -12.77
N GLN A 780 21.65 6.28 -13.23
CA GLN A 780 22.39 6.43 -14.49
C GLN A 780 23.74 5.71 -14.45
N ARG A 781 24.52 5.83 -13.36
CA ARG A 781 25.79 5.11 -13.21
C ARG A 781 25.61 3.59 -13.28
N ILE A 782 24.51 3.09 -12.73
CA ILE A 782 24.18 1.65 -12.78
C ILE A 782 23.80 1.24 -14.19
N GLN A 783 23.00 2.04 -14.90
CA GLN A 783 22.69 1.80 -16.32
C GLN A 783 23.97 1.78 -17.17
N ASP A 784 24.91 2.69 -16.91
CA ASP A 784 26.18 2.73 -17.63
C ASP A 784 27.03 1.49 -17.32
N ARG A 785 27.09 1.04 -16.06
CA ARG A 785 27.78 -0.21 -15.67
C ARG A 785 27.14 -1.44 -16.31
N ILE A 786 25.81 -1.53 -16.32
CA ILE A 786 25.06 -2.59 -16.99
C ILE A 786 25.41 -2.62 -18.48
N LYS A 787 25.41 -1.45 -19.13
CA LYS A 787 25.75 -1.32 -20.55
C LYS A 787 27.19 -1.72 -20.86
N ASN A 788 28.13 -1.42 -19.95
CA ASN A 788 29.54 -1.78 -20.13
C ASN A 788 29.81 -3.26 -19.86
N ALA A 789 29.02 -3.89 -18.98
CA ALA A 789 29.21 -5.28 -18.57
C ALA A 789 28.52 -6.32 -19.47
N LEU A 790 27.49 -5.91 -20.23
CA LEU A 790 26.66 -6.80 -21.06
C LEU A 790 26.73 -6.38 -22.54
N GLU A 791 26.64 -7.33 -23.46
CA GLU A 791 26.59 -7.02 -24.90
C GLU A 791 25.26 -6.41 -25.30
N ASP A 792 25.29 -5.57 -26.35
CA ASP A 792 24.13 -4.84 -26.86
C ASP A 792 22.94 -5.77 -27.19
N ASP A 793 23.19 -6.95 -27.78
CA ASP A 793 22.16 -7.95 -28.10
C ASP A 793 21.42 -8.44 -26.84
N PHE A 794 22.14 -8.61 -25.72
CA PHE A 794 21.53 -9.00 -24.44
C PHE A 794 20.80 -7.83 -23.78
N LEU A 795 21.27 -6.60 -23.95
CA LEU A 795 20.57 -5.40 -23.49
C LEU A 795 19.24 -5.20 -24.23
N GLU A 796 19.21 -5.46 -25.54
CA GLU A 796 17.97 -5.47 -26.33
C GLU A 796 16.98 -6.51 -25.79
N LEU A 797 17.48 -7.71 -25.43
CA LEU A 797 16.66 -8.78 -24.87
C LEU A 797 16.00 -8.41 -23.53
N LEU A 798 16.74 -7.71 -22.67
CA LEU A 798 16.20 -7.23 -21.40
C LEU A 798 15.01 -6.28 -21.62
N ASN A 799 14.90 -5.62 -22.79
CA ASN A 799 13.79 -4.74 -23.15
C ASN A 799 13.48 -3.71 -22.03
N GLY A 800 14.53 -3.08 -21.49
CA GLY A 800 14.44 -2.10 -20.41
C GLY A 800 14.20 -2.67 -19.00
N ARG A 801 14.23 -4.00 -18.82
CA ARG A 801 14.17 -4.65 -17.50
C ARG A 801 15.55 -4.66 -16.83
N PHE A 802 15.56 -4.80 -15.50
CA PHE A 802 16.83 -4.92 -14.77
C PHE A 802 17.45 -6.30 -15.05
N PRO A 803 18.77 -6.48 -15.12
CA PRO A 803 19.37 -7.82 -15.26
C PRO A 803 19.20 -8.68 -13.98
N ALA A 804 19.38 -10.00 -14.10
CA ALA A 804 19.43 -10.90 -12.95
C ALA A 804 20.55 -10.45 -11.99
N SER A 805 20.29 -10.50 -10.69
CA SER A 805 21.14 -9.84 -9.70
C SER A 805 21.34 -10.64 -8.43
N ILE A 806 22.52 -10.50 -7.84
CA ILE A 806 22.92 -11.11 -6.56
C ILE A 806 22.86 -10.04 -5.47
N ILE A 807 22.17 -10.37 -4.38
CA ILE A 807 21.97 -9.49 -3.22
C ILE A 807 22.62 -10.14 -2.01
N LEU A 808 23.51 -9.39 -1.36
CA LEU A 808 24.16 -9.79 -0.11
C LEU A 808 23.54 -9.05 1.07
N TYR A 809 23.29 -9.82 2.11
CA TYR A 809 23.01 -9.35 3.45
C TYR A 809 23.99 -10.01 4.42
N ALA A 810 24.95 -9.23 4.92
CA ALA A 810 25.94 -9.68 5.88
C ALA A 810 25.90 -8.76 7.08
N GLN A 811 25.91 -9.32 8.29
CA GLN A 811 26.00 -8.50 9.50
C GLN A 811 26.73 -9.22 10.63
N TRP A 812 27.26 -8.40 11.52
CA TRP A 812 27.78 -8.79 12.81
C TRP A 812 27.12 -7.96 13.90
N CYS A 813 26.73 -8.61 15.00
CA CYS A 813 26.29 -7.94 16.20
C CYS A 813 26.91 -8.57 17.45
N PRO A 814 27.21 -7.78 18.48
CA PRO A 814 27.69 -8.31 19.75
C PRO A 814 26.54 -9.09 20.41
N THR A 815 26.77 -10.33 20.82
CA THR A 815 25.76 -11.15 21.50
C THR A 815 26.04 -11.37 22.98
N SER A 816 27.20 -10.90 23.46
CA SER A 816 27.57 -10.74 24.86
C SER A 816 28.35 -9.44 25.07
N LYS A 817 28.67 -9.09 26.33
CA LYS A 817 29.45 -7.88 26.65
C LYS A 817 30.93 -8.04 26.30
N GLU A 818 31.40 -9.28 26.19
CA GLU A 818 32.78 -9.64 25.88
C GLU A 818 33.05 -9.58 24.38
N ASP A 819 32.01 -9.71 23.54
CA ASP A 819 32.10 -9.59 22.09
C ASP A 819 32.59 -8.19 21.68
N LYS A 820 33.57 -8.17 20.78
CA LYS A 820 34.21 -6.95 20.27
C LYS A 820 34.29 -7.01 18.77
N TYR A 821 34.18 -5.84 18.14
CA TYR A 821 34.60 -5.69 16.75
C TYR A 821 36.13 -5.73 16.73
N ASP A 822 36.70 -6.88 16.42
CA ASP A 822 38.15 -7.12 16.38
C ASP A 822 38.63 -7.35 14.94
N ALA A 823 39.92 -7.68 14.77
CA ALA A 823 40.49 -7.95 13.47
C ALA A 823 39.86 -9.16 12.75
N ASN A 824 39.28 -10.12 13.49
CA ASN A 824 38.63 -11.28 12.90
C ASN A 824 37.25 -10.91 12.33
N VAL A 825 36.48 -10.09 13.08
CA VAL A 825 35.23 -9.51 12.58
C VAL A 825 35.50 -8.69 11.33
N ASP A 826 36.52 -7.82 11.36
CA ASP A 826 36.87 -6.99 10.20
C ASP A 826 37.33 -7.82 9.00
N ALA A 827 38.17 -8.85 9.23
CA ALA A 827 38.63 -9.76 8.18
C ALA A 827 37.47 -10.52 7.53
N TRP A 828 36.43 -10.88 8.30
CA TRP A 828 35.23 -11.51 7.76
C TRP A 828 34.50 -10.60 6.78
N PHE A 829 34.31 -9.31 7.12
CA PHE A 829 33.77 -8.31 6.19
C PHE A 829 34.72 -8.01 5.02
N GLY A 830 36.03 -8.09 5.25
CA GLY A 830 37.07 -7.90 4.24
C GLY A 830 36.86 -8.76 3.00
N LYS A 831 36.43 -10.02 3.16
CA LYS A 831 36.10 -10.93 2.05
C LYS A 831 35.07 -10.34 1.09
N PHE A 832 34.08 -9.61 1.60
CA PHE A 832 33.04 -8.97 0.78
C PHE A 832 33.50 -7.63 0.18
N ARG A 833 34.39 -6.90 0.88
CA ARG A 833 35.02 -5.69 0.37
C ARG A 833 35.95 -5.98 -0.82
N GLU A 834 36.67 -7.10 -0.79
CA GLU A 834 37.52 -7.54 -1.90
C GLU A 834 36.71 -7.81 -3.17
N LEU A 835 35.54 -8.44 -3.06
CA LEU A 835 34.63 -8.65 -4.19
C LEU A 835 34.18 -7.34 -4.85
N LYS A 836 33.98 -6.28 -4.07
CA LYS A 836 33.67 -4.95 -4.61
C LYS A 836 34.81 -4.42 -5.48
N SER A 837 36.06 -4.62 -5.06
CA SER A 837 37.23 -4.14 -5.80
C SER A 837 37.60 -4.99 -7.02
N LEU A 838 37.46 -6.32 -6.93
CA LEU A 838 37.84 -7.24 -8.00
C LEU A 838 36.86 -7.23 -9.17
N LEU A 839 35.58 -6.94 -8.88
CA LEU A 839 34.49 -6.96 -9.85
C LEU A 839 33.72 -5.63 -9.80
N GLU A 840 34.45 -4.51 -9.84
CA GLU A 840 33.88 -3.17 -9.74
C GLU A 840 32.83 -2.91 -10.83
N ASP A 841 33.04 -3.45 -12.03
CA ASP A 841 32.13 -3.33 -13.16
C ASP A 841 30.79 -4.06 -12.93
N PHE A 842 30.79 -5.16 -12.15
CA PHE A 842 29.58 -5.93 -11.81
C PHE A 842 28.93 -5.46 -10.50
N SER A 843 29.66 -4.74 -9.65
CA SER A 843 29.14 -4.16 -8.42
C SER A 843 28.22 -2.98 -8.75
N LEU A 844 26.92 -3.11 -8.46
CA LEU A 844 25.94 -2.06 -8.76
C LEU A 844 25.71 -1.14 -7.56
N GLN A 845 25.68 -1.70 -6.35
CA GLN A 845 25.51 -0.95 -5.11
C GLN A 845 26.19 -1.66 -3.97
N PHE A 846 26.91 -0.93 -3.12
CA PHE A 846 27.57 -1.49 -1.94
C PHE A 846 27.43 -0.52 -0.76
N GLY A 847 26.54 -0.85 0.18
CA GLY A 847 26.33 -0.10 1.41
C GLY A 847 26.92 -0.85 2.60
N GLU A 848 27.92 -0.26 3.24
CA GLU A 848 28.51 -0.72 4.51
C GLU A 848 28.16 0.30 5.58
N PHE A 849 27.63 -0.15 6.71
CA PHE A 849 27.03 0.74 7.69
C PHE A 849 27.09 0.21 9.12
N ASP A 850 27.19 1.17 10.03
CA ASP A 850 27.14 1.00 11.48
C ASP A 850 25.86 1.62 12.02
N MET A 851 25.01 0.82 12.67
CA MET A 851 23.76 1.32 13.25
C MET A 851 23.22 0.41 14.35
N GLU A 852 22.36 0.97 15.21
CA GLU A 852 21.66 0.20 16.24
C GLU A 852 20.82 -0.94 15.62
N MET A 853 20.62 -2.04 16.37
CA MET A 853 19.90 -3.22 15.87
C MET A 853 18.48 -2.93 15.35
N SER A 854 17.78 -1.98 15.97
CA SER A 854 16.46 -1.52 15.53
C SER A 854 16.47 -0.88 14.15
N ASP A 855 17.56 -0.21 13.78
CA ASP A 855 17.75 0.38 12.46
C ASP A 855 18.29 -0.69 11.47
N MET A 856 19.22 -1.53 11.92
CA MET A 856 19.84 -2.64 11.17
C MET A 856 18.79 -3.61 10.63
N THR A 857 17.87 -4.07 11.49
CA THR A 857 16.82 -5.01 11.11
C THR A 857 15.87 -4.48 10.03
N GLY A 858 15.70 -3.15 9.94
CA GLY A 858 14.90 -2.51 8.90
C GLY A 858 15.56 -2.50 7.52
N GLN A 859 16.88 -2.67 7.43
CA GLN A 859 17.61 -2.71 6.14
C GLN A 859 17.30 -3.97 5.33
N TRP A 860 16.79 -5.00 6.01
CA TRP A 860 16.57 -6.34 5.47
C TRP A 860 15.13 -6.59 5.01
N ILE A 861 14.22 -5.64 5.22
CA ILE A 861 12.81 -5.78 4.82
C ILE A 861 12.64 -5.50 3.32
N PHE A 862 12.02 -6.44 2.62
CA PHE A 862 11.52 -6.27 1.25
C PHE A 862 10.19 -5.53 1.32
N PRO A 863 10.09 -4.29 0.79
CA PRO A 863 8.89 -3.46 0.93
C PRO A 863 7.72 -3.91 0.05
N ARG A 864 7.89 -4.95 -0.77
CA ARG A 864 6.86 -5.60 -1.60
C ARG A 864 7.05 -7.12 -1.59
N ALA A 865 6.12 -7.85 -2.20
CA ALA A 865 6.29 -9.28 -2.48
C ALA A 865 7.61 -9.53 -3.22
N ARG A 866 8.29 -10.60 -2.84
CA ARG A 866 9.53 -11.07 -3.49
C ARG A 866 9.20 -11.90 -4.74
N GLU A 867 7.96 -12.32 -4.86
CA GLU A 867 7.41 -13.22 -5.87
C GLU A 867 6.99 -12.46 -7.14
N PHE A 868 7.23 -13.06 -8.32
CA PHE A 868 6.80 -12.53 -9.62
C PHE A 868 5.33 -12.90 -9.87
N ASP A 869 4.55 -12.08 -10.59
CA ASP A 869 3.17 -12.40 -11.02
C ASP A 869 3.14 -13.50 -12.11
N LEU A 870 3.64 -14.69 -11.78
CA LEU A 870 3.82 -15.86 -12.63
C LEU A 870 3.65 -17.15 -11.81
N PRO A 871 3.20 -18.26 -12.44
CA PRO A 871 3.14 -19.55 -11.77
C PRO A 871 4.56 -20.02 -11.45
N TYR A 872 4.71 -20.85 -10.42
CA TYR A 872 6.02 -21.31 -9.99
C TYR A 872 6.01 -22.68 -9.32
N VAL A 873 7.16 -23.33 -9.36
CA VAL A 873 7.44 -24.57 -8.64
C VAL A 873 8.39 -24.23 -7.48
N LYS A 874 7.84 -24.17 -6.26
CA LYS A 874 8.59 -23.83 -5.05
C LYS A 874 9.47 -24.98 -4.58
N ARG A 875 10.69 -24.68 -4.13
CA ARG A 875 11.51 -25.66 -3.39
C ARG A 875 12.33 -24.98 -2.30
N THR A 876 12.08 -25.39 -1.06
CA THR A 876 12.91 -25.04 0.10
C THR A 876 13.51 -26.31 0.69
N TYR A 877 14.83 -26.27 0.89
CA TYR A 877 15.63 -27.36 1.44
C TYR A 877 16.33 -26.88 2.70
N SER A 878 16.57 -27.81 3.62
CA SER A 878 17.43 -27.60 4.78
C SER A 878 18.46 -28.73 4.86
N THR A 879 19.62 -28.45 5.44
CA THR A 879 20.66 -29.45 5.69
C THR A 879 21.26 -29.25 7.06
N ASN A 880 21.82 -30.29 7.67
CA ASN A 880 22.69 -30.25 8.86
C ASN A 880 24.13 -30.62 8.50
N SER A 881 24.46 -30.66 7.20
CA SER A 881 25.80 -30.95 6.74
C SER A 881 26.79 -29.92 7.30
N THR A 882 27.94 -30.41 7.72
CA THR A 882 29.13 -29.62 8.09
C THR A 882 30.32 -30.01 7.21
N SER A 883 30.03 -30.44 5.97
CA SER A 883 31.01 -30.79 4.94
C SER A 883 30.65 -30.20 3.57
N LEU A 884 29.89 -29.10 3.53
CA LEU A 884 29.40 -28.47 2.30
C LEU A 884 30.53 -28.06 1.35
N THR A 885 31.65 -27.56 1.88
CA THR A 885 32.83 -27.22 1.07
C THR A 885 33.46 -28.48 0.48
N LYS A 886 33.62 -29.53 1.28
CA LYS A 886 34.20 -30.82 0.84
C LYS A 886 33.32 -31.52 -0.19
N ASP A 887 32.01 -31.49 0.03
CA ASP A 887 31.02 -32.16 -0.80
C ASP A 887 30.68 -31.36 -2.07
N LYS A 888 31.29 -30.19 -2.26
CA LYS A 888 31.11 -29.32 -3.44
C LYS A 888 29.66 -28.87 -3.65
N TRP A 889 28.98 -28.53 -2.55
CA TRP A 889 27.62 -27.98 -2.62
C TRP A 889 27.58 -26.67 -3.41
N VAL A 890 28.56 -25.79 -3.21
CA VAL A 890 28.63 -24.49 -3.89
C VAL A 890 28.64 -24.68 -5.40
N ASP A 891 29.55 -25.50 -5.92
CA ASP A 891 29.61 -25.84 -7.35
C ASP A 891 28.23 -26.34 -7.84
N ALA A 892 27.64 -27.30 -7.12
CA ALA A 892 26.38 -27.90 -7.50
C ALA A 892 25.22 -26.89 -7.55
N VAL A 893 25.07 -26.01 -6.55
CA VAL A 893 23.96 -25.04 -6.53
C VAL A 893 24.18 -23.89 -7.51
N VAL A 894 25.43 -23.42 -7.65
CA VAL A 894 25.78 -22.39 -8.61
C VAL A 894 25.51 -22.89 -10.02
N ASP A 895 25.97 -24.08 -10.39
CA ASP A 895 25.71 -24.68 -11.71
C ASP A 895 24.21 -24.77 -12.01
N ARG A 896 23.36 -25.07 -11.02
CA ARG A 896 21.91 -25.12 -11.21
C ARG A 896 21.29 -23.75 -11.47
N ILE A 897 21.75 -22.71 -10.80
CA ILE A 897 21.29 -21.32 -10.99
C ILE A 897 21.81 -20.77 -12.33
N ASP A 898 23.05 -21.12 -12.67
CA ASP A 898 23.76 -20.69 -13.87
C ASP A 898 23.06 -21.15 -15.16
N LEU A 899 22.47 -22.35 -15.16
CA LEU A 899 21.65 -22.87 -16.26
C LEU A 899 20.44 -21.99 -16.63
N ILE A 900 20.05 -21.06 -15.75
CA ILE A 900 19.00 -20.09 -16.06
C ILE A 900 19.63 -18.71 -16.30
N TYR A 901 20.62 -18.29 -15.50
CA TYR A 901 21.05 -16.88 -15.47
C TYR A 901 22.40 -16.55 -16.11
N ASN A 902 23.16 -17.52 -16.61
CA ASN A 902 24.51 -17.25 -17.11
C ASN A 902 24.52 -16.25 -18.28
N PRO A 903 25.01 -15.01 -18.10
CA PRO A 903 25.10 -14.04 -19.19
C PRO A 903 26.05 -14.52 -20.29
N GLU A 904 27.16 -15.20 -19.97
CA GLU A 904 28.18 -15.62 -20.94
C GLU A 904 27.67 -16.59 -22.02
N GLN A 905 26.67 -17.42 -21.70
CA GLN A 905 25.98 -18.26 -22.70
C GLN A 905 25.32 -17.41 -23.80
N TYR A 906 24.98 -16.16 -23.50
CA TYR A 906 24.37 -15.20 -24.43
C TYR A 906 25.39 -14.28 -25.11
N LEU A 907 26.62 -14.20 -24.58
CA LEU A 907 27.66 -13.30 -25.05
C LEU A 907 28.61 -13.97 -26.08
N LYS A 908 28.69 -15.32 -26.15
CA LYS A 908 29.54 -16.00 -27.14
C LYS A 908 28.96 -17.30 -27.68
N GLY A 909 28.98 -17.44 -29.01
CA GLY A 909 28.43 -18.55 -29.81
C GLY A 909 28.81 -19.96 -29.36
N HIS A 910 27.95 -20.55 -28.53
CA HIS A 910 27.97 -21.97 -28.17
C HIS A 910 26.73 -22.69 -28.73
N GLU A 911 26.95 -23.77 -29.49
CA GLU A 911 25.91 -24.61 -30.12
C GLU A 911 25.43 -25.80 -29.24
N GLY A 912 25.70 -25.79 -27.94
CA GLY A 912 25.40 -26.92 -27.04
C GLY A 912 24.14 -26.72 -26.21
N GLU A 913 23.04 -27.36 -26.61
CA GLU A 913 21.66 -27.23 -26.09
C GLU A 913 21.11 -25.79 -26.19
N LYS A 914 19.92 -25.62 -26.79
CA LYS A 914 19.30 -24.29 -26.97
C LYS A 914 18.76 -23.77 -25.61
N ASP A 915 19.66 -23.43 -24.69
CA ASP A 915 19.36 -23.06 -23.29
C ASP A 915 18.76 -21.66 -23.13
N TYR A 916 18.71 -20.85 -24.19
CA TYR A 916 18.02 -19.55 -24.22
C TYR A 916 16.53 -19.64 -23.83
N GLU A 917 15.88 -20.76 -24.15
CA GLU A 917 14.48 -20.94 -23.78
C GLU A 917 14.30 -20.94 -22.26
N ARG A 918 15.27 -21.39 -21.46
CA ARG A 918 15.17 -21.43 -20.00
C ARG A 918 15.18 -20.03 -19.38
N PHE A 919 16.05 -19.14 -19.83
CA PHE A 919 16.09 -17.76 -19.33
C PHE A 919 14.81 -16.98 -19.68
N MET A 920 14.26 -17.21 -20.86
CA MET A 920 13.02 -16.53 -21.29
C MET A 920 11.76 -17.13 -20.66
N ARG A 921 11.74 -18.45 -20.42
CA ARG A 921 10.55 -19.17 -19.93
C ARG A 921 10.53 -19.35 -18.42
N CYS A 922 11.68 -19.26 -17.75
CA CYS A 922 11.81 -19.47 -16.32
C CYS A 922 12.53 -18.30 -15.62
N LYS A 923 12.09 -17.97 -14.41
CA LYS A 923 12.69 -16.96 -13.55
C LYS A 923 12.92 -17.55 -12.17
N LEU A 924 14.06 -17.29 -11.58
CA LEU A 924 14.39 -17.73 -10.22
C LEU A 924 14.25 -16.64 -9.16
N SER A 925 13.79 -17.03 -7.98
CA SER A 925 13.94 -16.26 -6.74
C SER A 925 14.61 -17.14 -5.70
N VAL A 926 15.92 -16.96 -5.58
CA VAL A 926 16.79 -17.76 -4.72
C VAL A 926 17.07 -17.01 -3.43
N GLN A 927 17.06 -17.73 -2.31
CA GLN A 927 17.52 -17.24 -1.01
C GLN A 927 18.25 -18.35 -0.28
N ILE A 928 19.48 -18.09 0.12
CA ILE A 928 20.35 -19.04 0.83
C ILE A 928 20.82 -18.35 2.10
N GLN A 929 20.60 -19.00 3.24
CA GLN A 929 20.92 -18.43 4.54
C GLN A 929 21.57 -19.47 5.45
N CYS A 930 22.63 -19.05 6.13
CA CYS A 930 23.29 -19.84 7.15
C CYS A 930 22.53 -19.72 8.48
N PHE A 931 22.24 -20.85 9.14
CA PHE A 931 21.64 -20.95 10.48
C PHE A 931 22.53 -21.74 11.48
N GLY A 932 23.52 -22.47 10.96
CA GLY A 932 24.30 -23.50 11.65
C GLY A 932 25.25 -23.06 12.75
N GLY A 933 26.03 -24.02 13.22
CA GLY A 933 26.93 -23.86 14.35
C GLY A 933 26.26 -24.27 15.67
N LYS A 934 26.98 -25.02 16.50
CA LYS A 934 26.51 -25.49 17.82
C LYS A 934 26.25 -24.35 18.79
N ASN A 935 26.87 -23.19 18.53
CA ASN A 935 26.72 -21.98 19.33
C ASN A 935 25.58 -21.07 18.83
N SER A 936 24.98 -21.36 17.67
CA SER A 936 23.91 -20.54 17.11
C SER A 936 22.67 -20.59 17.98
N ARG A 937 21.97 -19.47 18.07
CA ARG A 937 20.74 -19.39 18.84
C ARG A 937 19.64 -20.23 18.20
N PHE A 938 19.65 -20.40 16.87
CA PHE A 938 18.79 -21.34 16.15
C PHE A 938 18.90 -22.76 16.71
N PHE A 939 20.13 -23.29 16.90
CA PHE A 939 20.37 -24.62 17.42
C PHE A 939 20.15 -24.75 18.93
N VAL A 940 20.63 -23.77 19.70
CA VAL A 940 20.56 -23.79 21.17
C VAL A 940 19.11 -23.75 21.66
N ASN A 941 18.22 -23.03 20.94
CA ASN A 941 16.81 -22.91 21.32
C ASN A 941 15.93 -24.08 20.86
N ARG A 942 16.48 -25.15 20.27
CA ARG A 942 15.67 -26.29 19.77
C ARG A 942 14.76 -26.92 20.83
N ASP A 943 15.23 -26.94 22.08
CA ASP A 943 14.50 -27.52 23.22
C ASP A 943 13.76 -26.46 24.05
N ASN A 944 13.58 -25.24 23.51
CA ASN A 944 12.92 -24.12 24.20
C ASN A 944 11.37 -24.26 24.25
N GLY A 945 10.83 -25.48 24.23
CA GLY A 945 9.39 -25.72 24.28
C GLY A 945 8.64 -25.36 23.00
N THR A 946 9.29 -25.41 21.83
CA THR A 946 8.67 -25.24 20.50
C THR A 946 8.81 -26.53 19.71
N SER A 947 7.88 -26.82 18.79
CA SER A 947 7.87 -28.04 17.99
C SER A 947 8.46 -27.89 16.59
N TYR A 948 9.00 -26.71 16.25
CA TYR A 948 9.67 -26.48 14.96
C TYR A 948 10.68 -27.58 14.65
N SER A 949 10.56 -28.16 13.46
CA SER A 949 11.46 -29.21 13.01
C SER A 949 12.80 -28.66 12.55
N TRP A 950 13.79 -29.55 12.44
CA TRP A 950 15.05 -29.27 11.73
C TRP A 950 15.88 -28.16 12.38
N ARG A 951 15.85 -28.06 13.70
CA ARG A 951 16.58 -27.03 14.47
C ARG A 951 18.10 -27.24 14.52
N ASP A 952 18.60 -28.34 13.96
CA ASP A 952 20.01 -28.62 13.70
C ASP A 952 20.48 -28.20 12.29
N SER A 953 19.64 -27.46 11.55
CA SER A 953 19.99 -27.05 10.19
C SER A 953 21.18 -26.08 10.16
N SER A 954 22.19 -26.39 9.36
CA SER A 954 23.33 -25.54 9.08
C SER A 954 23.05 -24.49 8.01
N VAL A 955 22.38 -24.87 6.92
CA VAL A 955 21.94 -23.98 5.83
C VAL A 955 20.50 -24.27 5.46
N VAL A 956 19.75 -23.21 5.16
CA VAL A 956 18.44 -23.29 4.52
C VAL A 956 18.55 -22.57 3.18
N GLN A 957 18.09 -23.23 2.11
CA GLN A 957 18.05 -22.64 0.77
C GLN A 957 16.66 -22.78 0.15
N THR A 958 16.19 -21.70 -0.44
CA THR A 958 14.98 -21.64 -1.26
C THR A 958 15.40 -21.37 -2.68
N LEU A 959 14.97 -22.21 -3.61
CA LEU A 959 15.25 -22.13 -5.04
C LEU A 959 13.91 -22.06 -5.78
N ASP A 960 13.23 -20.91 -5.77
CA ASP A 960 11.91 -20.80 -6.41
C ASP A 960 12.08 -20.65 -7.93
N CYS A 961 11.35 -21.45 -8.72
CA CYS A 961 11.38 -21.39 -10.18
C CYS A 961 10.00 -21.02 -10.74
N PHE A 962 9.86 -19.77 -11.15
CA PHE A 962 8.71 -19.19 -11.82
C PHE A 962 8.77 -19.49 -13.31
N HIS A 963 7.62 -19.57 -13.97
CA HIS A 963 7.54 -19.86 -15.39
C HIS A 963 6.40 -19.12 -16.08
N GLU A 964 6.48 -18.99 -17.41
CA GLU A 964 5.37 -18.47 -18.20
C GLU A 964 4.15 -19.42 -18.14
N PRO A 965 2.91 -18.92 -18.26
CA PRO A 965 1.68 -19.69 -18.03
C PRO A 965 1.30 -20.65 -19.18
N ASP A 966 2.30 -21.19 -19.87
CA ASP A 966 2.15 -22.21 -20.90
C ASP A 966 2.67 -23.58 -20.44
N GLU A 967 2.23 -24.62 -21.13
CA GLU A 967 2.52 -26.01 -20.77
C GLU A 967 4.01 -26.36 -20.82
N ASP A 968 4.74 -25.80 -21.79
CA ASP A 968 6.13 -26.16 -22.01
C ASP A 968 7.03 -25.51 -20.94
N SER A 969 6.79 -24.24 -20.65
CA SER A 969 7.46 -23.51 -19.55
C SER A 969 7.19 -24.17 -18.20
N ARG A 970 5.96 -24.65 -17.96
CA ARG A 970 5.61 -25.42 -16.76
C ARG A 970 6.40 -26.72 -16.65
N LYS A 971 6.44 -27.52 -17.72
CA LYS A 971 7.21 -28.79 -17.75
C LYS A 971 8.69 -28.54 -17.55
N LEU A 972 9.23 -27.44 -18.10
CA LEU A 972 10.61 -27.04 -17.94
C LEU A 972 10.94 -26.72 -16.48
N ALA A 973 10.11 -25.89 -15.82
CA ALA A 973 10.28 -25.58 -14.41
C ALA A 973 10.16 -26.82 -13.50
N GLN A 974 9.19 -27.69 -13.78
CA GLN A 974 9.01 -28.97 -13.07
C GLN A 974 10.22 -29.90 -13.25
N SER A 975 10.74 -30.02 -14.47
CA SER A 975 11.94 -30.82 -14.78
C SER A 975 13.18 -30.26 -14.08
N TRP A 976 13.37 -28.94 -14.12
CA TRP A 976 14.47 -28.26 -13.45
C TRP A 976 14.42 -28.49 -11.93
N GLN A 977 13.24 -28.45 -11.32
CA GLN A 977 13.08 -28.74 -9.90
C GLN A 977 13.18 -30.20 -9.54
N ALA A 978 12.67 -31.12 -10.35
CA ALA A 978 12.85 -32.55 -10.14
C ALA A 978 14.33 -32.92 -10.14
N LYS A 979 15.13 -32.26 -10.99
CA LYS A 979 16.59 -32.42 -10.98
C LYS A 979 17.23 -31.83 -9.72
N ASN A 980 16.75 -30.69 -9.22
CA ASN A 980 17.20 -30.15 -7.93
C ASN A 980 16.84 -31.09 -6.77
N ASP A 981 15.65 -31.70 -6.77
CA ASP A 981 15.25 -32.65 -5.72
C ASP A 981 16.21 -33.85 -5.67
N GLN A 982 16.67 -34.34 -6.83
CA GLN A 982 17.66 -35.44 -6.94
C GLN A 982 19.07 -35.03 -6.49
N ILE A 983 19.48 -33.79 -6.76
CA ILE A 983 20.82 -33.31 -6.41
C ILE A 983 20.86 -32.91 -4.94
N MET A 984 19.89 -32.13 -4.47
CA MET A 984 19.93 -31.50 -3.16
C MET A 984 19.60 -32.47 -2.02
N ASN A 985 18.97 -33.61 -2.30
CA ASN A 985 18.60 -34.60 -1.29
C ASN A 985 19.08 -36.01 -1.64
N GLY A 986 19.48 -36.76 -0.61
CA GLY A 986 19.77 -38.19 -0.69
C GLY A 986 21.19 -38.55 -0.22
N PRO A 987 21.52 -39.84 -0.08
CA PRO A 987 22.80 -40.28 0.48
C PRO A 987 24.05 -39.69 -0.20
N ASP A 988 23.97 -39.49 -1.52
CA ASP A 988 25.07 -38.96 -2.32
C ASP A 988 24.95 -37.46 -2.60
N SER A 989 23.93 -36.79 -2.04
CA SER A 989 23.70 -35.35 -2.24
C SER A 989 24.87 -34.52 -1.68
N PRO A 990 25.34 -33.49 -2.40
CA PRO A 990 26.31 -32.54 -1.87
C PRO A 990 25.71 -31.60 -0.81
N PHE A 991 24.38 -31.47 -0.74
CA PHE A 991 23.71 -30.56 0.20
C PHE A 991 23.19 -31.28 1.45
N SER A 992 22.20 -32.17 1.30
CA SER A 992 21.55 -32.87 2.42
C SER A 992 21.42 -34.37 2.19
N LYS A 993 21.89 -35.16 3.18
CA LYS A 993 21.85 -36.63 3.16
C LYS A 993 20.45 -37.22 3.37
N LYS A 994 19.52 -36.42 3.90
CA LYS A 994 18.10 -36.73 4.10
C LYS A 994 17.25 -35.67 3.40
N ASP A 995 16.09 -36.03 2.86
CA ASP A 995 15.14 -35.03 2.39
C ASP A 995 14.54 -34.28 3.60
N ARG A 996 14.83 -32.97 3.70
CA ARG A 996 14.43 -32.12 4.83
C ARG A 996 13.80 -30.82 4.32
N ARG A 997 12.51 -30.69 4.53
CA ARG A 997 11.64 -29.59 4.07
C ARG A 997 11.10 -28.80 5.25
N LEU A 998 10.76 -27.53 4.98
CA LEU A 998 10.22 -26.62 5.99
C LEU A 998 8.75 -26.37 5.75
N LEU A 999 7.98 -26.26 6.83
CA LEU A 999 6.52 -26.12 6.72
C LEU A 999 6.06 -24.83 6.00
N TRP A 1000 6.90 -23.81 5.99
CA TRP A 1000 6.65 -22.58 5.24
C TRP A 1000 7.22 -22.61 3.82
N GLY A 1001 7.87 -23.68 3.37
CA GLY A 1001 8.53 -23.77 2.07
C GLY A 1001 8.08 -25.02 1.31
N SER A 1002 6.85 -24.97 0.80
CA SER A 1002 6.09 -26.13 0.33
C SER A 1002 6.82 -27.04 -0.68
N TYR A 1003 6.55 -28.33 -0.54
CA TYR A 1003 6.77 -29.40 -1.52
C TYR A 1003 5.51 -29.54 -2.37
N GLY A 1004 5.60 -30.20 -3.52
CA GLY A 1004 4.46 -30.38 -4.43
C GLY A 1004 3.30 -31.20 -3.86
N ASP A 1005 3.51 -31.90 -2.73
CA ASP A 1005 2.49 -32.59 -1.95
C ASP A 1005 2.66 -32.22 -0.47
N TRP A 1006 1.55 -32.06 0.23
CA TRP A 1006 1.48 -31.57 1.59
C TRP A 1006 0.50 -32.39 2.44
N ASN A 1007 0.04 -33.53 1.93
CA ASN A 1007 -0.75 -34.47 2.71
C ASN A 1007 0.10 -35.10 3.82
N LEU A 1008 0.07 -34.50 5.01
CA LEU A 1008 0.81 -35.00 6.18
C LEU A 1008 0.27 -36.33 6.71
N GLY A 1009 -0.83 -36.88 6.17
CA GLY A 1009 -1.24 -38.26 6.40
C GLY A 1009 -0.36 -39.30 5.70
N ASP A 1010 0.30 -38.94 4.60
CA ASP A 1010 1.21 -39.85 3.89
C ASP A 1010 2.57 -39.93 4.61
N GLU A 1011 2.97 -41.16 4.95
CA GLU A 1011 4.24 -41.46 5.60
C GLU A 1011 5.46 -40.90 4.85
N LYS A 1012 5.42 -40.91 3.52
CA LYS A 1012 6.50 -40.38 2.69
C LYS A 1012 6.60 -38.86 2.76
N ILE A 1013 5.48 -38.18 2.99
CA ILE A 1013 5.42 -36.73 2.99
C ILE A 1013 5.78 -36.18 4.36
N TRP A 1014 5.18 -36.67 5.45
CA TRP A 1014 5.46 -36.10 6.77
C TRP A 1014 6.92 -36.29 7.21
N LYS A 1015 7.58 -37.37 6.79
CA LYS A 1015 9.01 -37.62 7.08
C LYS A 1015 9.96 -36.58 6.49
N CYS A 1016 9.52 -35.84 5.48
CA CYS A 1016 10.24 -34.71 4.94
C CYS A 1016 10.13 -33.46 5.82
N TYR A 1017 9.05 -33.33 6.60
CA TYR A 1017 8.74 -32.13 7.40
C TYR A 1017 9.04 -32.27 8.89
N TYR A 1018 9.10 -33.50 9.40
CA TYR A 1018 9.38 -33.79 10.80
C TYR A 1018 10.60 -34.68 10.95
N GLU A 1019 11.42 -34.40 11.96
CA GLU A 1019 12.68 -35.11 12.17
C GLU A 1019 12.52 -36.58 12.55
N ASP A 1020 11.46 -36.88 13.30
CA ASP A 1020 11.13 -38.21 13.80
C ASP A 1020 9.61 -38.42 13.93
N GLU A 1021 9.24 -39.69 14.10
CA GLU A 1021 7.86 -40.12 14.23
C GLU A 1021 7.22 -39.75 15.58
N GLU A 1022 8.01 -39.66 16.65
CA GLU A 1022 7.52 -39.34 17.98
C GLU A 1022 6.94 -37.92 18.01
N LYS A 1023 7.68 -36.94 17.47
CA LYS A 1023 7.24 -35.56 17.29
C LYS A 1023 5.98 -35.48 16.45
N TYR A 1024 5.98 -36.13 15.28
CA TYR A 1024 4.81 -36.15 14.38
C TYR A 1024 3.56 -36.69 15.11
N ARG A 1025 3.69 -37.82 15.81
CA ARG A 1025 2.59 -38.42 16.58
C ARG A 1025 2.15 -37.55 17.76
N ARG A 1026 3.08 -36.88 18.46
CA ARG A 1026 2.77 -35.95 19.55
C ARG A 1026 1.92 -34.77 19.05
N LEU A 1027 2.28 -34.20 17.91
CA LEU A 1027 1.51 -33.13 17.27
C LEU A 1027 0.12 -33.60 16.82
N GLY A 1028 0.03 -34.80 16.23
CA GLY A 1028 -1.26 -35.40 15.86
C GLY A 1028 -2.20 -35.61 17.06
N LYS A 1029 -1.67 -36.07 18.21
CA LYS A 1029 -2.43 -36.21 19.45
C LYS A 1029 -2.89 -34.85 20.00
N ALA A 1030 -2.01 -33.85 20.02
CA ALA A 1030 -2.37 -32.50 20.45
C ALA A 1030 -3.46 -31.90 19.56
N ARG A 1031 -3.38 -32.11 18.24
CA ARG A 1031 -4.40 -31.69 17.26
C ARG A 1031 -5.74 -32.35 17.54
N ALA A 1032 -5.77 -33.67 17.75
CA ALA A 1032 -6.99 -34.42 18.04
C ALA A 1032 -7.69 -33.93 19.33
N LEU A 1033 -6.92 -33.55 20.35
CA LEU A 1033 -7.45 -32.97 21.59
C LEU A 1033 -7.93 -31.52 21.40
N ALA A 1034 -7.20 -30.72 20.63
CA ALA A 1034 -7.48 -29.30 20.41
C ALA A 1034 -8.64 -29.02 19.45
N ASP A 1035 -9.06 -30.02 18.67
CA ASP A 1035 -10.16 -29.90 17.74
C ASP A 1035 -10.77 -31.29 17.47
N PRO A 1036 -11.51 -31.84 18.43
CA PRO A 1036 -12.12 -33.17 18.34
C PRO A 1036 -13.26 -33.27 17.32
N ASN A 1037 -13.60 -32.18 16.61
CA ASN A 1037 -14.66 -32.13 15.61
C ASN A 1037 -14.14 -31.93 14.18
N GLY A 1038 -12.81 -31.79 14.00
CA GLY A 1038 -12.22 -31.47 12.69
C GLY A 1038 -12.66 -30.10 12.16
N THR A 1039 -12.91 -29.13 13.05
CA THR A 1039 -13.37 -27.77 12.73
C THR A 1039 -12.37 -27.02 11.86
N PHE A 1040 -11.07 -27.18 12.07
CA PHE A 1040 -10.03 -26.45 11.31
C PHE A 1040 -9.49 -27.26 10.12
N THR A 1041 -9.35 -26.62 8.95
CA THR A 1041 -9.03 -27.29 7.68
C THR A 1041 -7.54 -27.52 7.44
N ALA A 1042 -6.67 -26.89 8.24
CA ALA A 1042 -5.25 -27.08 8.07
C ALA A 1042 -4.88 -28.55 8.36
N ASN A 1043 -3.95 -29.05 7.54
CA ASN A 1043 -3.30 -30.37 7.49
C ASN A 1043 -3.87 -31.46 8.41
N PRO A 1044 -4.64 -32.42 7.87
CA PRO A 1044 -4.99 -33.59 8.63
C PRO A 1044 -3.72 -34.42 8.91
N PHE A 1045 -3.44 -34.66 10.19
CA PHE A 1045 -2.52 -35.71 10.60
C PHE A 1045 -3.25 -37.06 10.43
N ASP A 1046 -2.51 -38.13 10.11
CA ASP A 1046 -3.03 -39.49 9.80
C ASP A 1046 -4.00 -40.03 10.90
N TRP A 1047 -3.82 -39.58 12.14
CA TRP A 1047 -4.61 -40.05 13.28
C TRP A 1047 -6.02 -39.46 13.43
N ALA A 1048 -6.43 -38.58 12.52
CA ALA A 1048 -7.81 -38.07 12.50
C ALA A 1048 -8.80 -39.18 12.10
N GLU A 1049 -8.49 -40.04 11.12
CA GLU A 1049 -9.50 -40.92 10.53
C GLU A 1049 -10.06 -42.02 11.47
N ASN A 1050 -9.34 -42.38 12.53
CA ASN A 1050 -9.79 -43.42 13.48
C ASN A 1050 -10.57 -42.92 14.70
N LEU A 1051 -10.70 -41.59 14.88
CA LEU A 1051 -11.61 -40.99 15.87
C LEU A 1051 -12.86 -40.36 15.23
N TYR A 1052 -12.82 -40.04 13.93
CA TYR A 1052 -13.93 -39.39 13.21
C TYR A 1052 -14.96 -40.35 12.58
N VAL A 1053 -14.87 -41.65 12.84
CA VAL A 1053 -15.85 -42.64 12.38
C VAL A 1053 -16.31 -43.51 13.54
N LYS A 1054 -17.29 -43.00 14.30
CA LYS A 1054 -18.42 -43.71 14.93
C LYS A 1054 -19.25 -42.71 15.71
N ASP A 1055 -20.03 -41.90 14.98
CA ASP A 1055 -21.46 -41.61 15.21
C ASP A 1055 -21.94 -40.42 14.37
#